data_AF-A0A2V2XFN0-F1
#
_entry.id   AF-A0A2V2XFN0-F1
#
_cell.length_a   1.000
_cell.length_b   1.000
_cell.length_c   1.000
_cell.angle_alpha   90.00
_cell.angle_beta   90.00
_cell.angle_gamma   90.00
#
_symmetry.space_group_name_H-M   'P 1'
#
loop_
_entity.id
_entity.type
_entity.pdbx_description
1 polymer ?
#
loop_
_entity_poly.entity_id
_entity_poly.type
_entity_poly.pdbx_seq_one_letter_code
_entity_poly.pdbx_strand_id
1 'polypeptide(L)'
;MGGTFREMGFIRVPSFSLRYQGNGRIEDVHLFMRCLYQIWYFRGPWGCCLASCVDFLNSVVLFCAIFFLALMFDWSAALNCDEVSCGNVTLVHGIHLPTILGTNHMVLAFVLLLSSFMATCYEFLKFVETCSLQSELNGMLCGFVDCGYITPVHRFLHMCRAMRARAHGHEEMHLTGEPKFIGDLSWGSFLDLVCERIQKDRAFGVVAYKEFDSLRAVQALMVYDNYFIALHQHGILEKGTLKYVDNDLLKILICGLFDEFNTLKTGKNQVSLVRWQVLKYLAFYVLLYPFVVTLSLLRVLVKNAAVMRSDWGNYMTRDWSNHAQWTFRLYNEVPHILSARLSMGRVIAVDMVLKLKSYSSTERFIRRTASTIVFVTVILSFLNAPLFISGSVGGIPFVWWLSIALVAFTICAEKVPVQREYNYQADLNRLILQLHYWKDEWFYSGEKFYTALTRDFLKSRFFVIIEDLAHTFFMPIILLGVLFDGSISELVDVVFNESVSVDGLGSVSKGSAFELLCGDDGDDNVTASYFNEKSAKSIASFSSIYAGWSAKRLQAAAETEMTETAESGVFSKKALDTLVRNLHEEINAQKHTEQPRDTTQNFVGAPTDSVHEGFFQSKLWEQSNAHEREQLFVSQVMSSHLAESSFPGQPSSPFSSRRMIREGVPQDSALFHTVTSLERPDYRSSGI
;
A
#
# COMPACT_ATOMS: atom_id res chain seq x y z
N MET A 1 11.69 -16.94 -37.75
CA MET A 1 11.13 -18.24 -37.34
C MET A 1 11.61 -18.58 -35.92
N GLY A 2 11.33 -17.69 -34.97
CA GLY A 2 11.89 -17.75 -33.60
C GLY A 2 11.05 -16.94 -32.62
N GLY A 3 9.73 -17.13 -32.65
CA GLY A 3 8.75 -16.31 -31.92
C GLY A 3 7.72 -17.11 -31.13
N THR A 4 8.02 -18.35 -30.74
CA THR A 4 7.03 -19.26 -30.12
C THR A 4 7.57 -19.94 -28.86
N PHE A 5 8.31 -19.21 -28.02
CA PHE A 5 8.81 -19.73 -26.73
C PHE A 5 8.61 -18.78 -25.54
N ARG A 6 7.66 -17.84 -25.63
CA ARG A 6 7.25 -16.99 -24.50
C ARG A 6 5.93 -17.40 -23.84
N GLU A 7 5.34 -18.52 -24.28
CA GLU A 7 4.25 -19.18 -23.58
C GLU A 7 4.80 -20.25 -22.64
N MET A 8 4.92 -19.93 -21.34
CA MET A 8 4.69 -20.87 -20.24
C MET A 8 4.84 -20.12 -18.91
N GLY A 9 3.71 -19.64 -18.39
CA GLY A 9 3.58 -18.99 -17.09
C GLY A 9 3.91 -19.93 -15.92
N PHE A 10 5.18 -20.03 -15.59
CA PHE A 10 5.66 -20.56 -14.31
C PHE A 10 6.63 -19.60 -13.63
N ILE A 11 7.42 -18.90 -14.44
CA ILE A 11 8.36 -17.86 -14.04
C ILE A 11 8.13 -16.74 -15.06
N ARG A 12 7.76 -15.53 -14.63
CA ARG A 12 7.87 -14.37 -15.52
C ARG A 12 9.35 -14.28 -15.84
N VAL A 13 9.77 -14.78 -17.01
CA VAL A 13 11.18 -14.73 -17.41
C VAL A 13 11.56 -13.26 -17.35
N PRO A 14 12.60 -12.90 -16.57
CA PRO A 14 12.94 -11.50 -16.36
C PRO A 14 13.13 -10.85 -17.72
N SER A 15 12.32 -9.84 -17.99
CA SER A 15 12.45 -9.04 -19.20
C SER A 15 13.57 -8.05 -18.94
N PHE A 16 14.71 -8.25 -19.60
CA PHE A 16 15.87 -7.36 -19.40
C PHE A 16 15.83 -6.09 -20.24
N SER A 17 14.80 -5.92 -21.08
CA SER A 17 14.63 -4.72 -21.90
C SER A 17 13.19 -4.23 -21.95
N LEU A 18 13.03 -2.90 -22.02
CA LEU A 18 11.76 -2.20 -22.20
C LEU A 18 11.38 -2.03 -23.68
N ARG A 19 12.35 -2.22 -24.60
CA ARG A 19 12.17 -2.06 -26.05
C ARG A 19 12.00 -3.39 -26.76
N TYR A 20 11.11 -3.40 -27.74
CA TYR A 20 10.98 -4.50 -28.69
C TYR A 20 12.24 -4.61 -29.57
N GLN A 21 12.79 -5.82 -29.66
CA GLN A 21 13.97 -6.10 -30.48
C GLN A 21 13.69 -5.78 -31.96
N GLY A 22 14.35 -4.74 -32.48
CA GLY A 22 14.33 -4.37 -33.90
C GLY A 22 13.65 -3.03 -34.23
N ASN A 23 12.61 -2.62 -33.50
CA ASN A 23 11.84 -1.40 -33.81
C ASN A 23 11.98 -0.28 -32.77
N GLY A 24 12.59 -0.54 -31.60
CA GLY A 24 12.78 0.45 -30.54
C GLY A 24 11.49 0.91 -29.84
N ARG A 25 10.33 0.33 -30.19
CA ARG A 25 9.03 0.60 -29.57
C ARG A 25 8.97 -0.01 -28.17
N ILE A 26 8.16 0.57 -27.29
CA ILE A 26 7.86 0.00 -25.97
C ILE A 26 7.13 -1.33 -26.18
N GLU A 27 7.65 -2.41 -25.59
CA GLU A 27 7.06 -3.75 -25.68
C GLU A 27 5.83 -3.90 -24.76
N ASP A 28 5.98 -3.50 -23.50
CA ASP A 28 4.93 -3.58 -22.48
C ASP A 28 4.81 -2.22 -21.76
N VAL A 29 3.71 -1.51 -22.04
CA VAL A 29 3.41 -0.19 -21.44
C VAL A 29 3.18 -0.30 -19.93
N HIS A 30 2.61 -1.41 -19.45
CA HIS A 30 2.41 -1.64 -18.02
C HIS A 30 3.75 -1.80 -17.31
N LEU A 31 4.68 -2.59 -17.86
CA LEU A 31 6.03 -2.73 -17.33
C LEU A 31 6.78 -1.38 -17.32
N PHE A 32 6.71 -0.65 -18.44
CA PHE A 32 7.30 0.68 -18.54
C PHE A 32 6.78 1.63 -17.44
N MET A 33 5.46 1.71 -17.26
CA MET A 33 4.88 2.58 -16.24
C MET A 33 5.20 2.14 -14.82
N ARG A 34 5.32 0.84 -14.56
CA ARG A 34 5.79 0.32 -13.27
C ARG A 34 7.23 0.75 -12.98
N CYS A 35 8.12 0.67 -13.95
CA CYS A 35 9.50 1.14 -13.80
C CYS A 35 9.56 2.67 -13.60
N LEU A 36 8.72 3.41 -14.33
CA LEU A 36 8.59 4.87 -14.21
C LEU A 36 8.08 5.31 -12.81
N TYR A 37 7.14 4.56 -12.25
CA TYR A 37 6.68 4.79 -10.89
C TYR A 37 7.77 4.49 -9.86
N GLN A 38 8.53 3.40 -10.04
CA GLN A 38 9.62 3.03 -9.14
C GLN A 38 10.75 4.07 -9.11
N ILE A 39 11.17 4.59 -10.27
CA ILE A 39 12.25 5.60 -10.33
C ILE A 39 11.84 6.89 -9.63
N TRP A 40 10.57 7.31 -9.78
CA TRP A 40 10.03 8.45 -9.05
C TRP A 40 9.97 8.19 -7.54
N TYR A 41 9.40 7.05 -7.13
CA TYR A 41 9.22 6.70 -5.72
C TYR A 41 10.55 6.62 -4.94
N PHE A 42 11.58 6.03 -5.54
CA PHE A 42 12.91 5.90 -4.93
C PHE A 42 13.86 7.07 -5.24
N ARG A 43 13.36 8.13 -5.88
CA ARG A 43 14.12 9.35 -6.22
C ARG A 43 15.40 9.08 -7.03
N GLY A 44 15.28 8.25 -8.06
CA GLY A 44 16.35 7.96 -9.01
C GLY A 44 16.72 6.47 -9.12
N PRO A 45 17.56 6.11 -10.12
CA PRO A 45 17.86 4.72 -10.45
C PRO A 45 18.70 4.03 -9.36
N TRP A 46 19.59 4.77 -8.69
CA TRP A 46 20.40 4.23 -7.58
C TRP A 46 19.53 3.77 -6.42
N GLY A 47 18.49 4.53 -6.06
CA GLY A 47 17.57 4.18 -4.99
C GLY A 47 16.82 2.87 -5.29
N CYS A 48 16.36 2.69 -6.52
CA CYS A 48 15.73 1.44 -6.96
C CYS A 48 16.69 0.24 -6.87
N CYS A 49 17.91 0.40 -7.40
CA CYS A 49 18.91 -0.66 -7.38
C CYS A 49 19.33 -1.01 -5.95
N LEU A 50 19.48 -0.01 -5.09
CA LEU A 50 19.82 -0.20 -3.68
C LEU A 50 18.72 -0.94 -2.93
N ALA A 51 17.45 -0.59 -3.15
CA ALA A 51 16.32 -1.29 -2.53
C ALA A 51 16.33 -2.78 -2.89
N SER A 52 16.49 -3.12 -4.17
CA SER A 52 16.58 -4.53 -4.59
C SER A 52 17.87 -5.22 -4.12
N CYS A 53 18.98 -4.48 -3.97
CA CYS A 53 20.23 -4.99 -3.43
C CYS A 53 20.09 -5.37 -1.95
N VAL A 54 19.38 -4.56 -1.16
CA VAL A 54 19.11 -4.86 0.26
C VAL A 54 18.31 -6.16 0.41
N ASP A 55 17.29 -6.39 -0.43
CA ASP A 55 16.52 -7.64 -0.43
C ASP A 55 17.39 -8.87 -0.78
N PHE A 56 18.27 -8.71 -1.76
CA PHE A 56 19.26 -9.73 -2.10
C PHE A 56 20.23 -10.01 -0.94
N LEU A 57 20.81 -8.97 -0.34
CA LEU A 57 21.73 -9.09 0.80
C LEU A 57 21.07 -9.76 2.00
N ASN A 58 19.82 -9.41 2.30
CA ASN A 58 19.03 -10.07 3.35
C ASN A 58 18.89 -11.58 3.10
N SER A 59 18.67 -11.98 1.85
CA SER A 59 18.61 -13.39 1.46
C SER A 59 19.97 -14.09 1.57
N VAL A 60 21.07 -13.40 1.25
CA VAL A 60 22.44 -13.93 1.41
C VAL A 60 22.77 -14.14 2.89
N VAL A 61 22.47 -13.16 3.74
CA VAL A 61 22.67 -13.29 5.20
C VAL A 61 21.89 -14.49 5.74
N LEU A 62 20.65 -14.66 5.26
CA LEU A 62 19.83 -15.80 5.65
C LEU A 62 20.43 -17.14 5.20
N PHE A 63 20.88 -17.25 3.96
CA PHE A 63 21.56 -18.44 3.46
C PHE A 63 22.83 -18.75 4.28
N CYS A 64 23.66 -17.75 4.56
CA CYS A 64 24.86 -17.92 5.38
C CYS A 64 24.54 -18.39 6.80
N ALA A 65 23.46 -17.87 7.42
CA ALA A 65 23.02 -18.30 8.74
C ALA A 65 22.55 -19.76 8.74
N ILE A 66 21.77 -20.18 7.73
CA ILE A 66 21.36 -21.58 7.59
C ILE A 66 22.57 -22.46 7.32
N PHE A 67 23.48 -22.04 6.44
CA PHE A 67 24.70 -22.77 6.14
C PHE A 67 25.53 -23.02 7.40
N PHE A 68 25.72 -22.00 8.22
CA PHE A 68 26.40 -22.11 9.51
C PHE A 68 25.67 -23.08 10.45
N LEU A 69 24.37 -22.89 10.65
CA LEU A 69 23.58 -23.72 11.58
C LEU A 69 23.40 -25.18 11.10
N ALA A 70 23.44 -25.43 9.80
CA ALA A 70 23.23 -26.76 9.22
C ALA A 70 24.53 -27.57 9.09
N LEU A 71 25.67 -26.92 8.82
CA LEU A 71 26.92 -27.61 8.46
C LEU A 71 28.10 -27.34 9.41
N MET A 72 28.00 -26.34 10.29
CA MET A 72 29.11 -25.98 11.21
C MET A 72 28.73 -26.10 12.69
N PHE A 73 27.43 -26.08 13.01
CA PHE A 73 26.94 -26.13 14.38
C PHE A 73 26.53 -27.55 14.80
N ASP A 74 27.09 -28.04 15.90
CA ASP A 74 26.76 -29.35 16.45
C ASP A 74 25.52 -29.29 17.38
N TRP A 75 24.35 -29.57 16.82
CA TRP A 75 23.09 -29.65 17.55
C TRP A 75 23.03 -30.80 18.55
N SER A 76 23.76 -31.89 18.31
CA SER A 76 23.73 -33.08 19.18
C SER A 76 24.44 -32.80 20.50
N ALA A 77 25.58 -32.11 20.42
CA ALA A 77 26.26 -31.57 21.58
C ALA A 77 25.41 -30.50 22.25
N ALA A 78 24.88 -29.52 21.50
CA ALA A 78 24.13 -28.40 22.08
C ALA A 78 22.86 -28.82 22.86
N LEU A 79 22.12 -29.83 22.39
CA LEU A 79 20.85 -30.25 23.01
C LEU A 79 21.01 -31.24 24.17
N ASN A 80 22.07 -32.04 24.17
CA ASN A 80 22.28 -33.11 25.16
C ASN A 80 23.28 -32.75 26.26
N CYS A 81 23.78 -31.50 26.28
CA CYS A 81 24.82 -31.13 27.22
C CYS A 81 24.28 -30.69 28.59
N ASP A 82 24.84 -31.25 29.65
CA ASP A 82 24.59 -30.81 31.03
C ASP A 82 25.37 -29.54 31.37
N GLU A 83 24.94 -28.80 32.42
CA GLU A 83 25.51 -27.50 32.85
C GLU A 83 27.04 -27.51 32.98
N VAL A 84 27.63 -28.62 33.46
CA VAL A 84 29.08 -28.76 33.68
C VAL A 84 29.85 -29.12 32.40
N SER A 85 29.22 -29.91 31.52
CA SER A 85 29.84 -30.38 30.29
C SER A 85 29.83 -29.31 29.20
N CYS A 86 28.86 -28.37 29.24
CA CYS A 86 28.61 -27.41 28.17
C CYS A 86 29.69 -26.33 28.06
N GLY A 87 30.38 -26.04 29.16
CA GLY A 87 31.49 -25.08 29.17
C GLY A 87 32.75 -25.56 28.44
N ASN A 88 32.91 -26.88 28.23
CA ASN A 88 34.13 -27.48 27.68
C ASN A 88 33.97 -28.04 26.26
N VAL A 89 32.75 -28.08 25.72
CA VAL A 89 32.48 -28.61 24.37
C VAL A 89 32.51 -27.50 23.34
N THR A 90 33.32 -27.67 22.29
CA THR A 90 33.31 -26.77 21.14
C THR A 90 32.07 -27.01 20.30
N LEU A 91 31.12 -26.07 20.31
CA LEU A 91 29.87 -26.18 19.55
C LEU A 91 30.06 -25.95 18.04
N VAL A 92 31.16 -25.29 17.66
CA VAL A 92 31.48 -24.97 16.27
C VAL A 92 32.64 -25.83 15.82
N HIS A 93 32.39 -26.62 14.78
CA HIS A 93 33.41 -27.42 14.11
C HIS A 93 33.60 -26.92 12.66
N GLY A 94 34.56 -27.51 11.94
CA GLY A 94 34.65 -27.33 10.50
C GLY A 94 33.39 -27.81 9.77
N ILE A 95 33.37 -27.67 8.44
CA ILE A 95 32.26 -28.14 7.61
C ILE A 95 32.12 -29.65 7.81
N HIS A 96 31.05 -30.07 8.46
CA HIS A 96 30.71 -31.46 8.66
C HIS A 96 29.31 -31.72 8.14
N LEU A 97 29.10 -32.92 7.61
CA LEU A 97 27.78 -33.34 7.18
C LEU A 97 26.94 -33.62 8.45
N PRO A 98 25.66 -33.23 8.52
CA PRO A 98 24.83 -33.38 9.72
C PRO A 98 24.41 -34.84 10.01
N THR A 99 25.36 -35.76 10.11
CA THR A 99 25.12 -37.21 10.11
C THR A 99 24.79 -37.82 11.46
N ILE A 100 24.80 -37.07 12.57
CA ILE A 100 24.79 -37.65 13.92
C ILE A 100 23.40 -37.67 14.58
N LEU A 101 22.39 -36.97 14.03
CA LEU A 101 21.02 -36.95 14.55
C LEU A 101 19.97 -37.56 13.59
N GLY A 102 20.34 -38.64 12.89
CA GLY A 102 19.42 -39.44 12.07
C GLY A 102 19.03 -38.83 10.72
N THR A 103 18.43 -39.65 9.85
CA THR A 103 18.04 -39.31 8.47
C THR A 103 17.12 -38.09 8.37
N ASN A 104 16.34 -37.78 9.40
CA ASN A 104 15.37 -36.68 9.38
C ASN A 104 16.03 -35.29 9.42
N HIS A 105 17.07 -35.10 10.24
CA HIS A 105 17.78 -33.81 10.31
C HIS A 105 18.59 -33.53 9.05
N MET A 106 19.15 -34.58 8.43
CA MET A 106 19.81 -34.50 7.12
C MET A 106 18.87 -33.99 6.03
N VAL A 107 17.64 -34.54 5.98
CA VAL A 107 16.63 -34.11 5.00
C VAL A 107 16.20 -32.66 5.26
N LEU A 108 15.96 -32.29 6.52
CA LEU A 108 15.59 -30.92 6.88
C LEU A 108 16.70 -29.91 6.51
N ALA A 109 17.96 -30.22 6.85
CA ALA A 109 19.11 -29.39 6.51
C ALA A 109 19.26 -29.24 4.99
N PHE A 110 19.12 -30.32 4.22
CA PHE A 110 19.15 -30.28 2.77
C PHE A 110 18.03 -29.41 2.20
N VAL A 111 16.79 -29.58 2.69
CA VAL A 111 15.64 -28.78 2.24
C VAL A 111 15.86 -27.30 2.51
N LEU A 112 16.35 -26.94 3.71
CA LEU A 112 16.63 -25.55 4.08
C LEU A 112 17.76 -24.93 3.26
N LEU A 113 18.85 -25.68 3.00
CA LEU A 113 19.96 -25.19 2.18
C LEU A 113 19.55 -25.00 0.72
N LEU A 114 18.82 -25.97 0.15
CA LEU A 114 18.36 -25.87 -1.23
C LEU A 114 17.33 -24.75 -1.41
N SER A 115 16.36 -24.62 -0.50
CA SER A 115 15.34 -23.57 -0.59
C SER A 115 15.93 -22.16 -0.44
N SER A 116 16.86 -21.97 0.51
CA SER A 116 17.55 -20.69 0.69
C SER A 116 18.52 -20.36 -0.44
N PHE A 117 19.22 -21.34 -1.00
CA PHE A 117 20.05 -21.14 -2.19
C PHE A 117 19.21 -20.68 -3.38
N MET A 118 18.10 -21.37 -3.66
CA MET A 118 17.19 -20.97 -4.75
C MET A 118 16.60 -19.57 -4.52
N ALA A 119 16.27 -19.22 -3.27
CA ALA A 119 15.82 -17.88 -2.92
C ALA A 119 16.89 -16.82 -3.18
N THR A 120 18.16 -17.07 -2.84
CA THR A 120 19.26 -16.14 -3.14
C THR A 120 19.49 -15.95 -4.63
N CYS A 121 19.43 -17.03 -5.42
CA CYS A 121 19.55 -16.97 -6.87
C CYS A 121 18.41 -16.15 -7.48
N TYR A 122 17.18 -16.33 -7.00
CA TYR A 122 16.02 -15.57 -7.46
C TYR A 122 16.15 -14.07 -7.16
N GLU A 123 16.48 -13.69 -5.93
CA GLU A 123 16.65 -12.26 -5.60
C GLU A 123 17.85 -11.63 -6.33
N PHE A 124 18.90 -12.41 -6.61
CA PHE A 124 20.00 -11.95 -7.46
C PHE A 124 19.55 -11.65 -8.88
N LEU A 125 18.79 -12.56 -9.52
CA LEU A 125 18.26 -12.34 -10.87
C LEU A 125 17.34 -11.12 -10.92
N LYS A 126 16.49 -10.95 -9.91
CA LYS A 126 15.60 -9.80 -9.77
C LYS A 126 16.35 -8.48 -9.56
N PHE A 127 17.46 -8.51 -8.81
CA PHE A 127 18.36 -7.37 -8.69
C PHE A 127 18.97 -6.99 -10.04
N VAL A 128 19.50 -7.97 -10.79
CA VAL A 128 20.05 -7.73 -12.13
C VAL A 128 19.00 -7.20 -13.10
N GLU A 129 17.79 -7.77 -13.09
CA GLU A 129 16.65 -7.30 -13.89
C GLU A 129 16.32 -5.84 -13.56
N THR A 130 16.20 -5.52 -12.26
CA THR A 130 15.90 -4.15 -11.81
C THR A 130 16.98 -3.17 -12.26
N CYS A 131 18.25 -3.53 -12.14
CA CYS A 131 19.36 -2.69 -12.62
C CYS A 131 19.32 -2.48 -14.14
N SER A 132 19.05 -3.54 -14.91
CA SER A 132 18.98 -3.47 -16.37
C SER A 132 17.86 -2.55 -16.83
N LEU A 133 16.64 -2.78 -16.31
CA LEU A 133 15.46 -2.01 -16.66
C LEU A 133 15.58 -0.54 -16.25
N GLN A 134 16.11 -0.27 -15.06
CA GLN A 134 16.30 1.11 -14.58
C GLN A 134 17.42 1.83 -15.34
N SER A 135 18.46 1.13 -15.77
CA SER A 135 19.51 1.70 -16.63
C SER A 135 18.94 2.08 -18.00
N GLU A 136 18.12 1.23 -18.62
CA GLU A 136 17.48 1.53 -19.90
C GLU A 136 16.50 2.70 -19.76
N LEU A 137 15.65 2.70 -18.72
CA LEU A 137 14.71 3.76 -18.45
C LEU A 137 15.41 5.10 -18.20
N ASN A 138 16.48 5.10 -17.42
CA ASN A 138 17.30 6.29 -17.20
C ASN A 138 17.87 6.82 -18.53
N GLY A 139 18.29 5.94 -19.43
CA GLY A 139 18.70 6.32 -20.79
C GLY A 139 17.59 6.98 -21.61
N MET A 140 16.32 6.60 -21.40
CA MET A 140 15.16 7.23 -22.06
C MET A 140 14.77 8.58 -21.45
N LEU A 141 14.96 8.75 -20.14
CA LEU A 141 14.61 9.97 -19.40
C LEU A 141 15.74 11.02 -19.43
N CYS A 142 16.98 10.58 -19.66
CA CYS A 142 18.15 11.43 -19.78
C CYS A 142 17.96 12.45 -20.91
N GLY A 143 17.87 13.72 -20.53
CA GLY A 143 17.68 14.85 -21.45
C GLY A 143 16.59 15.84 -21.01
N PHE A 144 15.61 15.42 -20.20
CA PHE A 144 14.53 16.32 -19.74
C PHE A 144 14.17 16.22 -18.25
N VAL A 145 14.50 15.12 -17.57
CA VAL A 145 14.39 15.03 -16.10
C VAL A 145 15.76 14.67 -15.54
N ASP A 146 16.20 15.38 -14.50
CA ASP A 146 17.39 15.00 -13.76
C ASP A 146 17.04 13.85 -12.82
N CYS A 147 17.41 12.64 -13.23
CA CYS A 147 17.22 11.41 -12.47
C CYS A 147 18.29 11.24 -11.37
N GLY A 148 19.19 12.21 -11.21
CA GLY A 148 20.28 12.16 -10.25
C GLY A 148 21.44 11.26 -10.67
N TYR A 149 22.30 10.93 -9.72
CA TYR A 149 23.49 10.14 -9.99
C TYR A 149 23.18 8.65 -10.09
N ILE A 150 23.72 8.00 -11.13
CA ILE A 150 23.61 6.55 -11.37
C ILE A 150 24.22 5.74 -10.22
N THR A 151 25.37 6.18 -9.70
CA THR A 151 26.06 5.55 -8.56
C THR A 151 26.71 6.61 -7.64
N PRO A 152 26.97 6.29 -6.37
CA PRO A 152 27.72 7.17 -5.47
C PRO A 152 29.15 7.43 -5.97
N VAL A 153 29.76 6.48 -6.69
CA VAL A 153 31.07 6.67 -7.34
C VAL A 153 30.96 7.71 -8.46
N HIS A 154 29.90 7.66 -9.26
CA HIS A 154 29.63 8.69 -10.27
C HIS A 154 29.46 10.07 -9.62
N ARG A 155 28.75 10.17 -8.49
CA ARG A 155 28.62 11.41 -7.70
C ARG A 155 29.98 11.91 -7.20
N PHE A 156 30.79 11.03 -6.64
CA PHE A 156 32.13 11.39 -6.16
C PHE A 156 33.04 11.84 -7.30
N LEU A 157 33.05 11.14 -8.43
CA LEU A 157 33.82 11.52 -9.62
C LEU A 157 33.37 12.87 -10.18
N HIS A 158 32.05 13.12 -10.24
CA HIS A 158 31.51 14.41 -10.64
C HIS A 158 31.97 15.52 -9.69
N MET A 159 31.89 15.29 -8.37
CA MET A 159 32.36 16.24 -7.36
C MET A 159 33.87 16.49 -7.44
N CYS A 160 34.69 15.46 -7.67
CA CYS A 160 36.13 15.61 -7.89
C CYS A 160 36.43 16.37 -9.19
N ARG A 161 35.68 16.13 -10.26
CA ARG A 161 35.80 16.87 -11.53
C ARG A 161 35.41 18.33 -11.34
N ALA A 162 34.31 18.60 -10.65
CA ALA A 162 33.84 19.96 -10.35
C ALA A 162 34.85 20.70 -9.45
N MET A 163 35.35 20.06 -8.38
CA MET A 163 36.42 20.64 -7.56
C MET A 163 37.68 20.93 -8.36
N ARG A 164 38.08 20.02 -9.26
CA ARG A 164 39.23 20.23 -10.16
C ARG A 164 38.95 21.38 -11.13
N ALA A 165 37.76 21.45 -11.72
CA ALA A 165 37.36 22.50 -12.66
C ALA A 165 37.37 23.88 -11.98
N ARG A 166 36.81 23.99 -10.77
CA ARG A 166 36.86 25.20 -9.93
C ARG A 166 38.29 25.58 -9.56
N ALA A 167 39.13 24.60 -9.22
CA ALA A 167 40.55 24.84 -8.94
C ALA A 167 41.34 25.34 -10.18
N HIS A 168 40.88 25.02 -11.39
CA HIS A 168 41.43 25.52 -12.66
C HIS A 168 40.73 26.80 -13.15
N GLY A 169 39.83 27.39 -12.35
CA GLY A 169 39.15 28.65 -12.67
C GLY A 169 38.00 28.54 -13.69
N HIS A 170 37.49 27.33 -13.95
CA HIS A 170 36.29 27.18 -14.79
C HIS A 170 35.04 27.56 -14.00
N GLU A 171 34.25 28.49 -14.55
CA GLU A 171 32.90 28.80 -14.04
C GLU A 171 31.92 27.69 -14.45
N GLU A 172 31.06 27.28 -13.51
CA GLU A 172 29.95 26.37 -13.82
C GLU A 172 28.91 27.16 -14.61
N MET A 173 28.83 26.94 -15.93
CA MET A 173 27.71 27.44 -16.72
C MET A 173 26.44 26.70 -16.29
N HIS A 174 25.61 27.34 -15.47
CA HIS A 174 24.23 26.93 -15.30
C HIS A 174 23.52 27.08 -16.64
N LEU A 175 23.27 25.95 -17.31
CA LEU A 175 22.46 25.91 -18.51
C LEU A 175 21.09 26.49 -18.15
N THR A 176 20.71 27.61 -18.76
CA THR A 176 19.38 28.19 -18.63
C THR A 176 18.35 27.16 -19.09
N GLY A 177 17.66 26.54 -18.14
CA GLY A 177 16.72 25.44 -18.38
C GLY A 177 17.16 24.07 -17.82
N GLU A 178 17.85 24.03 -16.68
CA GLU A 178 18.21 22.76 -16.03
C GLU A 178 16.98 21.85 -15.86
N PRO A 179 17.09 20.56 -16.24
CA PRO A 179 16.01 19.60 -16.07
C PRO A 179 15.67 19.50 -14.58
N LYS A 180 14.37 19.60 -14.26
CA LYS A 180 13.90 19.55 -12.86
C LYS A 180 14.33 18.22 -12.23
N PHE A 181 14.85 18.30 -11.01
CA PHE A 181 15.24 17.12 -10.25
C PHE A 181 14.01 16.27 -9.88
N ILE A 182 14.10 14.96 -10.12
CA ILE A 182 12.98 14.04 -9.90
C ILE A 182 12.44 14.05 -8.46
N GLY A 183 13.31 14.33 -7.47
CA GLY A 183 12.93 14.35 -6.06
C GLY A 183 12.08 15.55 -5.64
N ASP A 184 12.09 16.63 -6.41
CA ASP A 184 11.32 17.86 -6.13
C ASP A 184 9.95 17.84 -6.81
N LEU A 185 9.74 16.91 -7.75
CA LEU A 185 8.52 16.79 -8.53
C LEU A 185 7.47 15.92 -7.82
N SER A 186 6.24 16.43 -7.76
CA SER A 186 5.07 15.60 -7.43
C SER A 186 4.83 14.54 -8.52
N TRP A 187 4.20 13.42 -8.18
CA TRP A 187 3.88 12.36 -9.15
C TRP A 187 3.04 12.88 -10.33
N GLY A 188 2.04 13.72 -10.05
CA GLY A 188 1.20 14.31 -11.10
C GLY A 188 2.00 15.18 -12.07
N SER A 189 2.82 16.10 -11.56
CA SER A 189 3.67 16.97 -12.38
C SER A 189 4.73 16.18 -13.17
N PHE A 190 5.30 15.14 -12.56
CA PHE A 190 6.25 14.26 -13.23
C PHE A 190 5.59 13.49 -14.39
N LEU A 191 4.39 12.96 -14.18
CA LEU A 191 3.64 12.30 -15.25
C LEU A 191 3.27 13.26 -16.38
N ASP A 192 2.86 14.49 -16.08
CA ASP A 192 2.50 15.47 -17.10
C ASP A 192 3.71 15.79 -18.02
N LEU A 193 4.91 15.97 -17.42
CA LEU A 193 6.17 16.15 -18.17
C LEU A 193 6.50 14.95 -19.06
N VAL A 194 6.35 13.73 -18.52
CA VAL A 194 6.63 12.50 -19.27
C VAL A 194 5.61 12.30 -20.40
N CYS A 195 4.33 12.54 -20.15
CA CYS A 195 3.27 12.41 -21.14
C CYS A 195 3.43 13.40 -22.29
N GLU A 196 3.71 14.67 -21.99
CA GLU A 196 4.00 15.69 -23.01
C GLU A 196 5.19 15.29 -23.88
N ARG A 197 6.23 14.71 -23.27
CA ARG A 197 7.43 14.27 -24.01
C ARG A 197 7.17 13.02 -24.86
N ILE A 198 6.45 12.03 -24.32
CA ILE A 198 6.05 10.83 -25.07
C ILE A 198 5.25 11.20 -26.32
N GLN A 199 4.42 12.23 -26.25
CA GLN A 199 3.65 12.73 -27.39
C GLN A 199 4.55 13.42 -28.44
N LYS A 200 5.59 14.15 -28.03
CA LYS A 200 6.51 14.85 -28.94
C LYS A 200 7.57 13.92 -29.56
N ASP A 201 8.07 12.95 -28.80
CA ASP A 201 9.15 12.07 -29.23
C ASP A 201 8.62 10.80 -29.89
N ARG A 202 8.80 10.70 -31.22
CA ARG A 202 8.52 9.47 -32.00
C ARG A 202 9.33 8.25 -31.54
N ALA A 203 10.39 8.46 -30.73
CA ALA A 203 11.23 7.41 -30.17
C ALA A 203 10.48 6.47 -29.21
N PHE A 204 9.41 6.94 -28.56
CA PHE A 204 8.58 6.10 -27.67
C PHE A 204 7.61 5.19 -28.43
N GLY A 205 7.37 5.44 -29.72
CA GLY A 205 6.65 4.52 -30.60
C GLY A 205 5.16 4.32 -30.30
N VAL A 206 4.53 5.23 -29.54
CA VAL A 206 3.08 5.18 -29.24
C VAL A 206 2.30 5.44 -30.53
N VAL A 207 1.35 4.55 -30.84
CA VAL A 207 0.55 4.59 -32.06
C VAL A 207 -0.29 5.88 -32.11
N ALA A 208 -0.17 6.61 -33.21
CA ALA A 208 -0.58 8.00 -33.42
C ALA A 208 -2.11 8.30 -33.43
N TYR A 209 -2.98 7.39 -32.98
CA TYR A 209 -4.43 7.60 -33.09
C TYR A 209 -5.06 8.36 -31.90
N LYS A 210 -4.37 8.52 -30.76
CA LYS A 210 -4.90 9.25 -29.58
C LYS A 210 -3.80 9.77 -28.67
N GLU A 211 -4.01 10.96 -28.08
CA GLU A 211 -3.08 11.54 -27.10
C GLU A 211 -2.88 10.62 -25.89
N PHE A 212 -1.61 10.43 -25.51
CA PHE A 212 -1.24 9.69 -24.30
C PHE A 212 -1.34 10.63 -23.09
N ASP A 213 -2.51 10.63 -22.45
CA ASP A 213 -2.80 11.47 -21.27
C ASP A 213 -2.41 10.80 -19.94
N SER A 214 -2.31 11.59 -18.87
CA SER A 214 -2.02 11.14 -17.50
C SER A 214 -3.01 10.05 -17.03
N LEU A 215 -4.28 10.10 -17.45
CA LEU A 215 -5.27 9.03 -17.21
C LEU A 215 -4.84 7.69 -17.84
N ARG A 216 -4.36 7.71 -19.09
CA ARG A 216 -3.90 6.50 -19.79
C ARG A 216 -2.64 5.94 -19.16
N ALA A 217 -1.72 6.81 -18.75
CA ALA A 217 -0.51 6.42 -18.03
C ALA A 217 -0.84 5.71 -16.71
N VAL A 218 -1.76 6.27 -15.92
CA VAL A 218 -2.20 5.66 -14.66
C VAL A 218 -3.00 4.38 -14.89
N GLN A 219 -3.89 4.34 -15.88
CA GLN A 219 -4.60 3.13 -16.28
C GLN A 219 -3.62 2.01 -16.66
N ALA A 220 -2.56 2.33 -17.41
CA ALA A 220 -1.49 1.39 -17.75
C ALA A 220 -0.70 0.92 -16.52
N LEU A 221 -0.45 1.80 -15.53
CA LEU A 221 0.17 1.42 -14.27
C LEU A 221 -0.73 0.49 -13.44
N MET A 222 -2.03 0.76 -13.45
CA MET A 222 -3.03 0.22 -12.53
C MET A 222 -3.92 -0.88 -13.12
N VAL A 223 -3.62 -1.39 -14.34
CA VAL A 223 -4.47 -2.34 -15.09
C VAL A 223 -5.06 -3.43 -14.19
N TYR A 224 -4.19 -4.29 -13.64
CA TYR A 224 -4.62 -5.43 -12.84
C TYR A 224 -5.22 -5.00 -11.49
N ASP A 225 -4.63 -4.00 -10.85
CA ASP A 225 -5.09 -3.49 -9.55
C ASP A 225 -6.53 -2.95 -9.65
N ASN A 226 -6.92 -2.32 -10.76
CA ASN A 226 -8.28 -1.85 -10.99
C ASN A 226 -9.28 -3.02 -11.12
N TYR A 227 -8.89 -4.14 -11.74
CA TYR A 227 -9.72 -5.36 -11.75
C TYR A 227 -9.87 -5.95 -10.35
N PHE A 228 -8.82 -5.95 -9.51
CA PHE A 228 -8.94 -6.36 -8.11
C PHE A 228 -9.94 -5.53 -7.32
N ILE A 229 -9.96 -4.21 -7.54
CA ILE A 229 -10.93 -3.30 -6.92
C ILE A 229 -12.36 -3.72 -7.31
N ALA A 230 -12.59 -4.00 -8.60
CA ALA A 230 -13.89 -4.45 -9.09
C ALA A 230 -14.30 -5.80 -8.50
N LEU A 231 -13.37 -6.76 -8.37
CA LEU A 231 -13.63 -8.07 -7.77
C LEU A 231 -14.03 -7.99 -6.29
N HIS A 232 -13.40 -7.08 -5.53
CA HIS A 232 -13.80 -6.79 -4.15
C HIS A 232 -15.17 -6.10 -4.08
N GLN A 233 -15.46 -5.20 -5.01
CA GLN A 233 -16.76 -4.53 -5.07
C GLN A 233 -17.92 -5.51 -5.33
N HIS A 234 -17.72 -6.51 -6.20
CA HIS A 234 -18.70 -7.56 -6.48
C HIS A 234 -18.80 -8.63 -5.37
N GLY A 235 -17.91 -8.60 -4.38
CA GLY A 235 -17.95 -9.52 -3.23
C GLY A 235 -17.60 -10.98 -3.56
N ILE A 236 -17.00 -11.26 -4.73
CA ILE A 236 -16.60 -12.62 -5.14
C ILE A 236 -15.47 -13.12 -4.26
N LEU A 237 -14.57 -12.22 -3.87
CA LEU A 237 -13.44 -12.51 -2.97
C LEU A 237 -13.87 -12.67 -1.50
N GLU A 238 -15.12 -12.38 -1.17
CA GLU A 238 -15.68 -12.62 0.16
C GLU A 238 -16.39 -13.99 0.25
N LYS A 239 -16.68 -14.60 -0.91
CA LYS A 239 -17.43 -15.85 -1.04
C LYS A 239 -16.55 -16.99 -1.55
N GLY A 240 -16.88 -18.21 -1.11
CA GLY A 240 -16.21 -19.43 -1.56
C GLY A 240 -14.74 -19.54 -1.17
N THR A 241 -14.02 -20.40 -1.90
CA THR A 241 -12.61 -20.72 -1.61
C THR A 241 -11.62 -19.66 -2.10
N LEU A 242 -12.05 -18.78 -3.02
CA LEU A 242 -11.20 -17.72 -3.59
C LEU A 242 -10.72 -16.70 -2.55
N LYS A 243 -11.50 -16.53 -1.46
CA LYS A 243 -11.15 -15.68 -0.32
C LYS A 243 -9.79 -15.98 0.29
N TYR A 244 -9.38 -17.25 0.27
CA TYR A 244 -8.15 -17.71 0.91
C TYR A 244 -6.96 -17.74 -0.05
N VAL A 245 -7.16 -17.34 -1.32
CA VAL A 245 -6.08 -17.29 -2.30
C VAL A 245 -5.26 -16.03 -2.10
N ASP A 246 -3.94 -16.19 -2.03
CA ASP A 246 -2.98 -15.09 -1.95
C ASP A 246 -3.18 -14.10 -3.12
N ASN A 247 -3.14 -12.80 -2.81
CA ASN A 247 -3.32 -11.73 -3.80
C ASN A 247 -2.32 -11.83 -4.96
N ASP A 248 -1.08 -12.24 -4.70
CA ASP A 248 -0.06 -12.41 -5.75
C ASP A 248 -0.45 -13.53 -6.72
N LEU A 249 -0.98 -14.64 -6.20
CA LEU A 249 -1.45 -15.74 -7.03
C LEU A 249 -2.69 -15.34 -7.81
N LEU A 250 -3.64 -14.65 -7.18
CA LEU A 250 -4.81 -14.13 -7.88
C LEU A 250 -4.42 -13.16 -9.00
N LYS A 251 -3.38 -12.35 -8.78
CA LYS A 251 -2.88 -11.40 -9.79
C LYS A 251 -2.29 -12.15 -10.97
N ILE A 252 -1.57 -13.24 -10.72
CA ILE A 252 -1.05 -14.11 -11.77
C ILE A 252 -2.19 -14.79 -12.54
N LEU A 253 -3.24 -15.26 -11.87
CA LEU A 253 -4.42 -15.84 -12.53
C LEU A 253 -5.13 -14.80 -13.42
N ILE A 254 -5.30 -13.57 -12.92
CA ILE A 254 -5.89 -12.47 -13.69
C ILE A 254 -4.98 -12.12 -14.88
N CYS A 255 -3.67 -11.94 -14.68
CA CYS A 255 -2.71 -11.69 -15.77
C CYS A 255 -2.78 -12.79 -16.84
N GLY A 256 -2.98 -14.05 -16.43
CA GLY A 256 -3.11 -15.19 -17.31
C GLY A 256 -4.37 -15.20 -18.18
N LEU A 257 -5.34 -14.31 -17.93
CA LEU A 257 -6.52 -14.10 -18.78
C LEU A 257 -6.27 -13.15 -19.95
N PHE A 258 -5.25 -12.29 -19.85
CA PHE A 258 -4.93 -11.29 -20.86
C PHE A 258 -3.92 -11.86 -21.87
N ASP A 259 -4.12 -11.52 -23.13
CA ASP A 259 -3.19 -11.83 -24.20
C ASP A 259 -1.93 -10.94 -24.13
N GLU A 260 -0.91 -11.18 -24.96
CA GLU A 260 0.33 -10.38 -25.01
C GLU A 260 0.08 -8.88 -25.23
N PHE A 261 -1.03 -8.52 -25.88
CA PHE A 261 -1.46 -7.14 -26.12
C PHE A 261 -2.34 -6.56 -25.02
N ASN A 262 -2.43 -7.22 -23.86
CA ASN A 262 -3.31 -6.87 -22.75
C ASN A 262 -4.80 -6.80 -23.14
N THR A 263 -5.23 -7.66 -24.07
CA THR A 263 -6.63 -7.74 -24.53
C THR A 263 -7.29 -9.03 -24.05
N LEU A 264 -8.54 -8.94 -23.60
CA LEU A 264 -9.37 -10.10 -23.25
C LEU A 264 -10.03 -10.69 -24.51
N LYS A 265 -9.72 -11.95 -24.83
CA LYS A 265 -10.38 -12.69 -25.92
C LYS A 265 -11.69 -13.30 -25.43
N THR A 266 -12.83 -12.88 -25.97
CA THR A 266 -14.15 -13.43 -25.66
C THR A 266 -14.26 -14.88 -26.14
N GLY A 267 -14.17 -15.86 -25.25
CA GLY A 267 -14.33 -17.27 -25.63
C GLY A 267 -14.52 -18.21 -24.43
N LYS A 268 -15.40 -19.21 -24.59
CA LYS A 268 -15.69 -20.26 -23.57
C LYS A 268 -14.44 -21.03 -23.11
N ASN A 269 -13.37 -21.03 -23.91
CA ASN A 269 -12.11 -21.70 -23.60
C ASN A 269 -11.33 -21.03 -22.46
N GLN A 270 -11.65 -19.78 -22.09
CA GLN A 270 -10.91 -19.03 -21.07
C GLN A 270 -11.07 -19.61 -19.66
N VAL A 271 -12.28 -20.08 -19.31
CA VAL A 271 -12.49 -20.77 -18.03
C VAL A 271 -11.62 -22.04 -17.95
N SER A 272 -11.51 -22.78 -19.06
CA SER A 272 -10.64 -23.96 -19.11
C SER A 272 -9.15 -23.60 -19.02
N LEU A 273 -8.75 -22.46 -19.58
CA LEU A 273 -7.38 -21.94 -19.50
C LEU A 273 -7.00 -21.63 -18.04
N VAL A 274 -7.84 -20.90 -17.32
CA VAL A 274 -7.60 -20.58 -15.89
C VAL A 274 -7.61 -21.84 -15.04
N ARG A 275 -8.51 -22.78 -15.29
CA ARG A 275 -8.51 -24.10 -14.61
C ARG A 275 -7.18 -24.83 -14.82
N TRP A 276 -6.66 -24.84 -16.05
CA TRP A 276 -5.34 -25.41 -16.35
C TRP A 276 -4.20 -24.65 -15.68
N GLN A 277 -4.29 -23.32 -15.56
CA GLN A 277 -3.33 -22.52 -14.80
C GLN A 277 -3.35 -22.91 -13.31
N VAL A 278 -4.52 -22.96 -12.68
CA VAL A 278 -4.67 -23.37 -11.27
C VAL A 278 -4.13 -24.80 -11.06
N LEU A 279 -4.43 -25.73 -11.96
CA LEU A 279 -3.95 -27.12 -11.87
C LEU A 279 -2.40 -27.19 -11.97
N LYS A 280 -1.81 -26.39 -12.86
CA LYS A 280 -0.35 -26.26 -13.00
C LYS A 280 0.28 -25.71 -11.72
N TYR A 281 -0.30 -24.66 -11.14
CA TYR A 281 0.16 -24.09 -9.87
C TYR A 281 0.03 -25.09 -8.73
N LEU A 282 -1.09 -25.80 -8.64
CA LEU A 282 -1.30 -26.85 -7.65
C LEU A 282 -0.21 -27.94 -7.76
N ALA A 283 0.03 -28.47 -8.97
CA ALA A 283 1.04 -29.50 -9.18
C ALA A 283 2.45 -29.04 -8.78
N PHE A 284 2.83 -27.80 -9.14
CA PHE A 284 4.11 -27.22 -8.79
C PHE A 284 4.24 -26.96 -7.28
N TYR A 285 3.18 -26.43 -6.66
CA TYR A 285 3.17 -26.16 -5.23
C TYR A 285 3.27 -27.44 -4.41
N VAL A 286 2.57 -28.50 -4.81
CA VAL A 286 2.65 -29.82 -4.16
C VAL A 286 4.04 -30.42 -4.30
N LEU A 287 4.64 -30.33 -5.50
CA LEU A 287 6.00 -30.82 -5.75
C LEU A 287 7.05 -30.08 -4.90
N LEU A 288 6.89 -28.78 -4.73
CA LEU A 288 7.83 -27.93 -3.99
C LEU A 288 7.39 -27.60 -2.57
N TYR A 289 6.33 -28.23 -2.07
CA TYR A 289 5.72 -27.94 -0.77
C TYR A 289 6.73 -27.83 0.38
N PRO A 290 7.63 -28.82 0.61
CA PRO A 290 8.57 -28.72 1.74
C PRO A 290 9.53 -27.54 1.61
N PHE A 291 9.89 -27.13 0.38
CA PHE A 291 10.78 -25.99 0.14
C PHE A 291 10.06 -24.65 0.35
N VAL A 292 8.82 -24.54 -0.15
CA VAL A 292 8.02 -23.31 -0.02
C VAL A 292 7.67 -23.05 1.46
N VAL A 293 7.16 -24.06 2.16
CA VAL A 293 6.77 -23.96 3.58
C VAL A 293 7.96 -23.56 4.45
N THR A 294 9.10 -24.23 4.29
CA THR A 294 10.29 -23.95 5.11
C THR A 294 10.86 -22.56 4.83
N LEU A 295 10.91 -22.14 3.57
CA LEU A 295 11.37 -20.81 3.18
C LEU A 295 10.43 -19.71 3.69
N SER A 296 9.12 -19.89 3.56
CA SER A 296 8.13 -18.92 4.04
C SER A 296 8.19 -18.76 5.55
N LEU A 297 8.24 -19.86 6.31
CA LEU A 297 8.40 -19.83 7.75
C LEU A 297 9.67 -19.07 8.16
N LEU A 298 10.80 -19.39 7.52
CA LEU A 298 12.07 -18.77 7.85
C LEU A 298 12.10 -17.27 7.52
N ARG A 299 11.57 -16.87 6.36
CA ARG A 299 11.43 -15.45 5.98
C ARG A 299 10.57 -14.68 6.96
N VAL A 300 9.44 -15.25 7.39
CA VAL A 300 8.57 -14.65 8.41
C VAL A 300 9.29 -14.50 9.74
N LEU A 301 10.02 -15.52 10.19
CA LEU A 301 10.79 -15.47 11.43
C LEU A 301 11.87 -14.39 11.38
N VAL A 302 12.68 -14.35 10.32
CA VAL A 302 13.79 -13.38 10.19
C VAL A 302 13.27 -11.95 10.05
N LYS A 303 12.24 -11.73 9.23
CA LYS A 303 11.62 -10.41 9.04
C LYS A 303 11.07 -9.84 10.35
N ASN A 304 10.54 -10.70 11.21
CA ASN A 304 9.93 -10.28 12.47
C ASN A 304 10.83 -10.47 13.69
N ALA A 305 12.00 -11.11 13.57
CA ALA A 305 12.91 -11.38 14.69
C ALA A 305 13.35 -10.10 15.42
N ALA A 306 13.70 -9.06 14.67
CA ALA A 306 14.12 -7.78 15.25
C ALA A 306 13.00 -7.12 16.07
N VAL A 307 11.78 -7.11 15.53
CA VAL A 307 10.59 -6.51 16.16
C VAL A 307 10.12 -7.34 17.36
N MET A 308 10.15 -8.67 17.23
CA MET A 308 9.79 -9.60 18.30
C MET A 308 10.74 -9.47 19.51
N ARG A 309 12.01 -9.09 19.28
CA ARG A 309 12.97 -8.85 20.36
C ARG A 309 12.74 -7.50 21.06
N SER A 310 12.35 -6.46 20.33
CA SER A 310 12.27 -5.11 20.89
C SER A 310 10.94 -4.82 21.57
N ASP A 311 9.80 -5.09 20.90
CA ASP A 311 8.49 -4.59 21.33
C ASP A 311 7.34 -5.53 20.97
N TRP A 312 7.04 -6.48 21.86
CA TRP A 312 5.85 -7.34 21.74
C TRP A 312 4.53 -6.56 21.68
N GLY A 313 4.45 -5.42 22.36
CA GLY A 313 3.30 -4.52 22.32
C GLY A 313 3.06 -3.93 20.92
N ASN A 314 4.14 -3.57 20.21
CA ASN A 314 4.03 -3.04 18.85
C ASN A 314 3.57 -4.13 17.86
N TYR A 315 3.93 -5.40 18.11
CA TYR A 315 3.47 -6.52 17.30
C TYR A 315 1.95 -6.78 17.42
N MET A 316 1.34 -6.35 18.53
CA MET A 316 -0.10 -6.42 18.76
C MET A 316 -0.84 -5.14 18.32
N THR A 317 -0.12 -4.16 17.77
CA THR A 317 -0.77 -3.00 17.15
C THR A 317 -1.62 -3.45 15.97
N ARG A 318 -2.67 -2.68 15.77
CA ARG A 318 -3.70 -2.97 14.78
C ARG A 318 -3.44 -2.17 13.53
N ASP A 319 -3.42 -2.86 12.39
CA ASP A 319 -3.23 -2.31 11.06
C ASP A 319 -4.40 -2.72 10.15
N TRP A 320 -4.53 -2.03 9.02
CA TRP A 320 -5.51 -2.35 8.00
C TRP A 320 -5.22 -3.72 7.37
N SER A 321 -6.23 -4.59 7.35
CA SER A 321 -6.17 -5.87 6.67
C SER A 321 -6.02 -5.68 5.15
N ASN A 322 -5.49 -6.70 4.45
CA ASN A 322 -5.40 -6.66 2.99
C ASN A 322 -6.77 -6.45 2.34
N HIS A 323 -7.81 -7.08 2.91
CA HIS A 323 -9.20 -6.86 2.52
C HIS A 323 -9.60 -5.38 2.63
N ALA A 324 -9.31 -4.73 3.76
CA ALA A 324 -9.59 -3.31 3.96
C ALA A 324 -8.92 -2.41 2.91
N GLN A 325 -7.65 -2.68 2.60
CA GLN A 325 -6.89 -1.90 1.63
C GLN A 325 -7.56 -1.91 0.25
N TRP A 326 -8.07 -3.05 -0.23
CA TRP A 326 -8.74 -3.15 -1.52
C TRP A 326 -10.17 -2.59 -1.51
N THR A 327 -10.91 -2.78 -0.42
CA THR A 327 -12.27 -2.25 -0.29
C THR A 327 -12.27 -0.71 -0.32
N PHE A 328 -11.35 -0.08 0.40
CA PHE A 328 -11.23 1.38 0.50
C PHE A 328 -10.56 2.04 -0.71
N ARG A 329 -9.85 1.27 -1.53
CA ARG A 329 -9.11 1.79 -2.70
C ARG A 329 -10.06 2.28 -3.79
N LEU A 330 -9.77 3.47 -4.32
CA LEU A 330 -10.48 4.08 -5.44
C LEU A 330 -9.87 3.62 -6.78
N TYR A 331 -10.65 3.71 -7.87
CA TYR A 331 -10.16 3.37 -9.20
C TYR A 331 -9.06 4.36 -9.63
N ASN A 332 -8.02 3.86 -10.29
CA ASN A 332 -6.84 4.63 -10.71
C ASN A 332 -6.07 5.30 -9.53
N GLU A 333 -6.24 4.82 -8.30
CA GLU A 333 -5.50 5.30 -7.13
C GLU A 333 -4.14 4.59 -6.99
N VAL A 334 -3.07 5.36 -7.12
CA VAL A 334 -1.69 4.87 -7.07
C VAL A 334 -1.29 4.53 -5.62
N PRO A 335 -0.44 3.51 -5.38
CA PRO A 335 -0.20 2.99 -4.02
C PRO A 335 0.23 4.01 -2.96
N HIS A 336 1.03 5.03 -3.31
CA HIS A 336 1.46 6.02 -2.33
C HIS A 336 0.31 6.90 -1.83
N ILE A 337 -0.65 7.27 -2.70
CA ILE A 337 -1.83 8.05 -2.36
C ILE A 337 -2.70 7.26 -1.38
N LEU A 338 -3.00 6.01 -1.72
CA LEU A 338 -3.73 5.09 -0.86
C LEU A 338 -3.02 4.94 0.50
N SER A 339 -1.71 4.71 0.51
CA SER A 339 -0.96 4.50 1.75
C SER A 339 -0.98 5.73 2.67
N ALA A 340 -0.89 6.93 2.09
CA ALA A 340 -0.97 8.18 2.85
C ALA A 340 -2.37 8.33 3.48
N ARG A 341 -3.42 8.12 2.68
CA ARG A 341 -4.82 8.19 3.12
C ARG A 341 -5.14 7.17 4.21
N LEU A 342 -4.78 5.90 4.00
CA LEU A 342 -4.99 4.84 4.98
C LEU A 342 -4.17 5.04 6.25
N SER A 343 -2.96 5.61 6.17
CA SER A 343 -2.16 5.90 7.36
C SER A 343 -2.83 6.92 8.29
N MET A 344 -3.45 7.97 7.72
CA MET A 344 -4.21 8.97 8.47
C MET A 344 -5.51 8.38 9.04
N GLY A 345 -6.23 7.62 8.22
CA GLY A 345 -7.42 6.89 8.67
C GLY A 345 -7.11 5.90 9.80
N ARG A 346 -5.93 5.24 9.77
CA ARG A 346 -5.51 4.29 10.82
C ARG A 346 -5.37 4.97 12.18
N VAL A 347 -4.77 6.16 12.23
CA VAL A 347 -4.56 6.89 13.50
C VAL A 347 -5.90 7.15 14.17
N ILE A 348 -6.88 7.62 13.40
CA ILE A 348 -8.24 7.87 13.90
C ILE A 348 -8.90 6.54 14.32
N ALA A 349 -8.87 5.53 13.46
CA ALA A 349 -9.50 4.23 13.72
C ALA A 349 -8.94 3.54 14.99
N VAL A 350 -7.62 3.55 15.18
CA VAL A 350 -6.98 2.95 16.36
C VAL A 350 -7.36 3.73 17.61
N ASP A 351 -7.38 5.06 17.57
CA ASP A 351 -7.81 5.90 18.69
C ASP A 351 -9.29 5.64 19.07
N MET A 352 -10.19 5.58 18.08
CA MET A 352 -11.58 5.20 18.28
C MET A 352 -11.71 3.82 18.92
N VAL A 353 -10.97 2.81 18.42
CA VAL A 353 -10.98 1.44 18.95
C VAL A 353 -10.48 1.40 20.38
N LEU A 354 -9.48 2.21 20.75
CA LEU A 354 -8.98 2.30 22.12
C LEU A 354 -10.03 2.91 23.07
N LYS A 355 -10.78 3.93 22.62
CA LYS A 355 -11.84 4.58 23.40
C LYS A 355 -13.09 3.72 23.55
N LEU A 356 -13.47 2.98 22.50
CA LEU A 356 -14.67 2.12 22.45
C LEU A 356 -14.46 0.72 23.04
N LYS A 357 -13.21 0.29 23.24
CA LYS A 357 -12.91 -1.03 23.78
C LYS A 357 -13.48 -1.21 25.19
N SER A 358 -14.22 -2.30 25.38
CA SER A 358 -14.73 -2.68 26.70
C SER A 358 -13.61 -2.96 27.71
N TYR A 359 -13.83 -2.57 28.96
CA TYR A 359 -12.89 -2.79 30.05
C TYR A 359 -12.78 -4.29 30.38
N SER A 360 -11.60 -4.88 30.22
CA SER A 360 -11.35 -6.29 30.53
C SER A 360 -10.68 -6.44 31.89
N SER A 361 -11.43 -6.93 32.89
CA SER A 361 -10.89 -7.30 34.20
C SER A 361 -9.81 -8.39 34.09
N THR A 362 -9.90 -9.25 33.08
CA THR A 362 -8.93 -10.34 32.83
C THR A 362 -7.55 -9.78 32.43
N GLU A 363 -7.49 -8.79 31.54
CA GLU A 363 -6.21 -8.18 31.14
C GLU A 363 -5.52 -7.52 32.35
N ARG A 364 -6.30 -6.87 33.23
CA ARG A 364 -5.78 -6.29 34.48
C ARG A 364 -5.23 -7.36 35.43
N PHE A 365 -5.97 -8.45 35.60
CA PHE A 365 -5.52 -9.58 36.43
C PHE A 365 -4.23 -10.17 35.91
N ILE A 366 -4.13 -10.46 34.60
CA ILE A 366 -2.93 -11.01 33.97
C ILE A 366 -1.74 -10.06 34.16
N ARG A 367 -1.91 -8.76 33.91
CA ARG A 367 -0.85 -7.76 34.11
C ARG A 367 -0.37 -7.71 35.56
N ARG A 368 -1.29 -7.70 36.52
CA ARG A 368 -0.95 -7.63 37.95
C ARG A 368 -0.20 -8.89 38.40
N THR A 369 -0.67 -10.06 37.98
CA THR A 369 -0.01 -11.34 38.25
C THR A 369 1.38 -11.40 37.61
N ALA A 370 1.50 -11.00 36.33
CA ALA A 370 2.79 -10.94 35.64
C ALA A 370 3.77 -9.98 36.32
N SER A 371 3.30 -8.80 36.73
CA SER A 371 4.11 -7.82 37.46
C SER A 371 4.59 -8.36 38.81
N THR A 372 3.75 -9.11 39.54
CA THR A 372 4.15 -9.77 40.79
C THR A 372 5.21 -10.84 40.54
N ILE A 373 5.06 -11.67 39.50
CA ILE A 373 6.07 -12.69 39.14
C ILE A 373 7.40 -12.03 38.78
N VAL A 374 7.39 -10.97 37.96
CA VAL A 374 8.60 -10.21 37.62
C VAL A 374 9.24 -9.66 38.89
N PHE A 375 8.47 -8.99 39.75
CA PHE A 375 8.98 -8.39 40.98
C PHE A 375 9.61 -9.41 41.92
N VAL A 376 8.93 -10.53 42.18
CA VAL A 376 9.43 -11.62 43.02
C VAL A 376 10.70 -12.22 42.43
N THR A 377 10.74 -12.46 41.13
CA THR A 377 11.90 -13.05 40.45
C THR A 377 13.11 -12.11 40.48
N VAL A 378 12.90 -10.81 40.27
CA VAL A 378 13.95 -9.80 40.35
C VAL A 378 14.51 -9.68 41.77
N ILE A 379 13.65 -9.65 42.80
CA ILE A 379 14.10 -9.64 44.20
C ILE A 379 14.91 -10.90 44.52
N LEU A 380 14.42 -12.07 44.12
CA LEU A 380 15.12 -13.33 44.36
C LEU A 380 16.50 -13.34 43.68
N SER A 381 16.60 -12.75 42.48
CA SER A 381 17.86 -12.57 41.76
C SER A 381 18.85 -11.67 42.50
N PHE A 382 18.37 -10.60 43.15
CA PHE A 382 19.21 -9.73 43.99
C PHE A 382 19.69 -10.42 45.28
N LEU A 383 18.85 -11.28 45.88
CA LEU A 383 19.21 -12.01 47.09
C LEU A 383 20.23 -13.13 46.82
N ASN A 384 20.10 -13.82 45.70
CA ASN A 384 20.99 -14.92 45.33
C ASN A 384 21.04 -15.10 43.80
N ALA A 385 22.03 -14.49 43.15
CA ALA A 385 22.18 -14.54 41.69
C ALA A 385 22.31 -15.97 41.10
N PRO A 386 23.06 -16.91 41.71
CA PRO A 386 23.07 -18.32 41.29
C PRO A 386 21.69 -18.97 41.23
N LEU A 387 20.79 -18.57 42.13
CA LEU A 387 19.45 -19.14 42.22
C LEU A 387 18.59 -18.73 41.01
N PHE A 388 18.89 -17.61 40.37
CA PHE A 388 18.19 -17.18 39.15
C PHE A 388 18.50 -18.06 37.93
N ILE A 389 19.74 -18.57 37.84
CA ILE A 389 20.19 -19.39 36.70
C ILE A 389 19.88 -20.87 36.94
N SER A 390 20.26 -21.40 38.10
CA SER A 390 20.14 -22.83 38.41
C SER A 390 18.85 -23.21 39.13
N GLY A 391 18.10 -22.24 39.66
CA GLY A 391 16.84 -22.49 40.35
C GLY A 391 15.70 -22.75 39.37
N SER A 392 14.86 -23.75 39.68
CA SER A 392 13.66 -24.06 38.91
C SER A 392 12.43 -24.21 39.81
N VAL A 393 11.27 -23.80 39.28
CA VAL A 393 9.96 -23.99 39.91
C VAL A 393 9.10 -24.77 38.93
N GLY A 394 8.65 -25.97 39.36
CA GLY A 394 7.89 -26.87 38.49
C GLY A 394 8.69 -27.40 37.29
N GLY A 395 10.02 -27.50 37.41
CA GLY A 395 10.91 -27.93 36.33
C GLY A 395 11.25 -26.85 35.29
N ILE A 396 10.74 -25.62 35.45
CA ILE A 396 11.04 -24.49 34.58
C ILE A 396 11.99 -23.53 35.31
N PRO A 397 13.16 -23.18 34.73
CA PRO A 397 14.10 -22.22 35.33
C PRO A 397 13.48 -20.83 35.55
N PHE A 398 13.95 -20.09 36.56
CA PHE A 398 13.46 -18.74 36.85
C PHE A 398 13.64 -17.77 35.68
N VAL A 399 14.67 -17.93 34.85
CA VAL A 399 14.87 -17.14 33.62
C VAL A 399 13.67 -17.25 32.69
N TRP A 400 13.09 -18.45 32.53
CA TRP A 400 11.94 -18.67 31.66
C TRP A 400 10.66 -18.09 32.25
N TRP A 401 10.46 -18.22 33.57
CA TRP A 401 9.35 -17.56 34.28
C TRP A 401 9.40 -16.04 34.15
N LEU A 402 10.59 -15.45 34.32
CA LEU A 402 10.80 -14.02 34.11
C LEU A 402 10.48 -13.63 32.65
N SER A 403 10.99 -14.39 31.69
CA SER A 403 10.80 -14.10 30.26
C SER A 403 9.32 -14.11 29.87
N ILE A 404 8.58 -15.15 30.27
CA ILE A 404 7.14 -15.27 30.01
C ILE A 404 6.36 -14.15 30.70
N ALA A 405 6.72 -13.82 31.95
CA ALA A 405 6.05 -12.77 32.69
C ALA A 405 6.30 -11.37 32.09
N LEU A 406 7.50 -11.08 31.57
CA LEU A 406 7.80 -9.84 30.86
C LEU A 406 7.01 -9.73 29.55
N VAL A 407 6.92 -10.82 28.79
CA VAL A 407 6.09 -10.86 27.57
C VAL A 407 4.62 -10.62 27.91
N ALA A 408 4.07 -11.31 28.93
CA ALA A 408 2.69 -11.08 29.38
C ALA A 408 2.46 -9.64 29.87
N PHE A 409 3.42 -9.05 30.58
CA PHE A 409 3.35 -7.67 31.07
C PHE A 409 3.31 -6.65 29.92
N THR A 410 4.10 -6.85 28.87
CA THR A 410 4.14 -5.95 27.70
C THR A 410 2.90 -6.07 26.81
N ILE A 411 2.36 -7.27 26.63
CA ILE A 411 1.12 -7.50 25.85
C ILE A 411 -0.10 -6.93 26.60
N CYS A 412 -0.18 -7.14 27.92
CA CYS A 412 -1.24 -6.61 28.76
C CYS A 412 -0.91 -5.21 29.29
N ALA A 413 -0.75 -4.25 28.38
CA ALA A 413 -0.58 -2.83 28.73
C ALA A 413 -1.80 -2.29 29.51
N GLU A 414 -1.56 -1.47 30.54
CA GLU A 414 -2.61 -0.74 31.26
C GLU A 414 -3.15 0.35 30.34
N LYS A 415 -4.46 0.31 30.09
CA LYS A 415 -5.11 1.13 29.07
C LYS A 415 -5.75 2.35 29.69
N VAL A 416 -5.83 3.42 28.89
CA VAL A 416 -6.52 4.67 29.19
C VAL A 416 -7.92 4.37 29.76
N PRO A 417 -8.38 5.08 30.81
CA PRO A 417 -9.72 4.89 31.35
C PRO A 417 -10.77 5.05 30.25
N VAL A 418 -11.71 4.10 30.18
CA VAL A 418 -12.80 4.11 29.20
C VAL A 418 -13.58 5.42 29.34
N GLN A 419 -13.58 6.24 28.29
CA GLN A 419 -14.36 7.47 28.22
C GLN A 419 -15.82 7.09 27.95
N ARG A 420 -16.61 6.91 29.02
CA ARG A 420 -18.05 6.58 28.89
C ARG A 420 -18.85 7.64 28.15
N GLU A 421 -18.39 8.89 28.15
CA GLU A 421 -19.03 10.04 27.49
C GLU A 421 -18.47 10.29 26.08
N TYR A 422 -17.80 9.31 25.48
CA TYR A 422 -17.20 9.46 24.16
C TYR A 422 -18.26 9.56 23.05
N ASN A 423 -18.29 10.69 22.35
CA ASN A 423 -19.11 10.88 21.15
C ASN A 423 -18.42 10.26 19.92
N TYR A 424 -18.74 9.00 19.63
CA TYR A 424 -18.15 8.27 18.51
C TYR A 424 -18.57 8.81 17.13
N GLN A 425 -19.70 9.52 17.01
CA GLN A 425 -20.23 9.95 15.71
C GLN A 425 -19.36 11.02 15.04
N ALA A 426 -18.80 11.95 15.82
CA ALA A 426 -17.92 12.99 15.29
C ALA A 426 -16.64 12.41 14.69
N ASP A 427 -16.00 11.49 15.42
CA ASP A 427 -14.78 10.82 14.95
C ASP A 427 -15.09 9.81 13.83
N LEU A 428 -16.28 9.18 13.82
CA LEU A 428 -16.74 8.33 12.73
C LEU A 428 -16.87 9.13 11.43
N ASN A 429 -17.48 10.31 11.47
CA ASN A 429 -17.58 11.18 10.30
C ASN A 429 -16.19 11.58 9.80
N ARG A 430 -15.28 11.91 10.70
CA ARG A 430 -13.87 12.20 10.35
C ARG A 430 -13.19 10.99 9.72
N LEU A 431 -13.45 9.78 10.23
CA LEU A 431 -12.91 8.54 9.69
C LEU A 431 -13.45 8.26 8.28
N ILE A 432 -14.76 8.40 8.06
CA ILE A 432 -15.41 8.22 6.75
C ILE A 432 -14.83 9.20 5.73
N LEU A 433 -14.61 10.45 6.12
CA LEU A 433 -13.95 11.45 5.27
C LEU A 433 -12.54 11.03 4.85
N GLN A 434 -11.79 10.29 5.67
CA GLN A 434 -10.47 9.76 5.29
C GLN A 434 -10.57 8.48 4.46
N LEU A 435 -11.48 7.56 4.81
CA LEU A 435 -11.58 6.26 4.15
C LEU A 435 -12.31 6.33 2.80
N HIS A 436 -13.12 7.36 2.57
CA HIS A 436 -14.04 7.49 1.44
C HIS A 436 -15.02 6.30 1.32
N TYR A 437 -15.27 5.61 2.43
CA TYR A 437 -16.08 4.40 2.51
C TYR A 437 -16.82 4.37 3.85
N TRP A 438 -18.06 3.88 3.83
CA TRP A 438 -18.85 3.59 5.02
C TRP A 438 -19.68 2.33 4.80
N LYS A 439 -20.17 1.78 5.91
CA LYS A 439 -21.24 0.78 5.92
C LYS A 439 -22.35 1.29 6.83
N ASP A 440 -23.59 0.95 6.53
CA ASP A 440 -24.75 1.37 7.32
C ASP A 440 -24.65 0.87 8.77
N GLU A 441 -24.03 -0.29 8.97
CA GLU A 441 -23.84 -0.89 10.29
C GLU A 441 -22.96 -0.04 11.24
N TRP A 442 -22.14 0.86 10.69
CA TRP A 442 -21.26 1.73 11.48
C TRP A 442 -22.02 2.82 12.23
N PHE A 443 -23.20 3.20 11.75
CA PHE A 443 -24.01 4.27 12.35
C PHE A 443 -24.97 3.79 13.45
N TYR A 444 -25.15 2.48 13.61
CA TYR A 444 -26.10 1.95 14.58
C TYR A 444 -25.66 2.13 16.04
N SER A 445 -24.42 1.79 16.37
CA SER A 445 -23.86 1.98 17.72
C SER A 445 -22.33 1.89 17.70
N GLY A 446 -21.68 2.53 18.67
CA GLY A 446 -20.22 2.44 18.84
C GLY A 446 -19.73 1.00 19.05
N GLU A 447 -20.53 0.13 19.67
CA GLU A 447 -20.19 -1.28 19.85
C GLU A 447 -20.30 -2.09 18.54
N LYS A 448 -21.34 -1.85 17.75
CA LYS A 448 -21.48 -2.46 16.41
C LYS A 448 -20.37 -1.99 15.49
N PHE A 449 -20.03 -0.69 15.53
CA PHE A 449 -18.88 -0.15 14.82
C PHE A 449 -17.57 -0.82 15.27
N TYR A 450 -17.31 -0.90 16.58
CA TYR A 450 -16.11 -1.54 17.12
C TYR A 450 -15.97 -2.99 16.66
N THR A 451 -17.06 -3.76 16.74
CA THR A 451 -17.06 -5.18 16.35
C THR A 451 -16.89 -5.37 14.84
N ALA A 452 -17.61 -4.60 14.01
CA ALA A 452 -17.48 -4.65 12.55
C ALA A 452 -16.07 -4.23 12.11
N LEU A 453 -15.55 -3.11 12.63
CA LEU A 453 -14.25 -2.58 12.27
C LEU A 453 -13.12 -3.55 12.65
N THR A 454 -13.11 -4.08 13.88
CA THR A 454 -12.04 -4.97 14.36
C THR A 454 -12.09 -6.38 13.79
N ARG A 455 -13.27 -6.86 13.38
CA ARG A 455 -13.42 -8.18 12.74
C ARG A 455 -12.99 -8.15 11.28
N ASP A 456 -13.47 -7.17 10.53
CA ASP A 456 -13.40 -7.20 9.06
C ASP A 456 -12.20 -6.41 8.52
N PHE A 457 -11.90 -5.26 9.14
CA PHE A 457 -10.96 -4.29 8.57
C PHE A 457 -9.66 -4.14 9.34
N LEU A 458 -9.71 -4.17 10.67
CA LEU A 458 -8.58 -3.78 11.51
C LEU A 458 -8.06 -4.98 12.32
N LYS A 459 -7.03 -5.64 11.79
CA LYS A 459 -6.42 -6.84 12.36
C LYS A 459 -5.09 -6.50 13.04
N SER A 460 -4.72 -7.24 14.09
CA SER A 460 -3.37 -7.09 14.66
C SER A 460 -2.33 -7.65 13.70
N ARG A 461 -1.14 -7.08 13.66
CA ARG A 461 -0.03 -7.61 12.86
C ARG A 461 0.29 -9.08 13.15
N PHE A 462 0.17 -9.53 14.41
CA PHE A 462 0.28 -10.95 14.77
C PHE A 462 -0.70 -11.84 13.99
N PHE A 463 -2.00 -11.54 14.08
CA PHE A 463 -3.04 -12.30 13.37
C PHE A 463 -2.84 -12.31 11.85
N VAL A 464 -2.44 -11.19 11.24
CA VAL A 464 -2.16 -11.13 9.79
C VAL A 464 -1.04 -12.10 9.42
N ILE A 465 0.04 -12.14 10.19
CA ILE A 465 1.19 -13.01 9.92
C ILE A 465 0.83 -14.49 10.07
N ILE A 466 0.03 -14.85 11.07
CA ILE A 466 -0.45 -16.23 11.26
C ILE A 466 -1.43 -16.64 10.15
N GLU A 467 -2.31 -15.72 9.73
CA GLU A 467 -3.23 -15.93 8.62
C GLU A 467 -2.47 -16.14 7.30
N ASP A 468 -1.48 -15.31 6.98
CA ASP A 468 -0.63 -15.46 5.79
C ASP A 468 0.16 -16.79 5.81
N LEU A 469 0.66 -17.19 7.00
CA LEU A 469 1.34 -18.48 7.16
C LEU A 469 0.38 -19.66 6.99
N ALA A 470 -0.84 -19.55 7.51
CA ALA A 470 -1.87 -20.56 7.34
C ALA A 470 -2.28 -20.69 5.86
N HIS A 471 -2.45 -19.59 5.13
CA HIS A 471 -2.72 -19.61 3.69
C HIS A 471 -1.60 -20.34 2.94
N THR A 472 -0.35 -20.00 3.22
CA THR A 472 0.82 -20.70 2.65
C THR A 472 0.78 -22.21 2.96
N PHE A 473 0.50 -22.60 4.20
CA PHE A 473 0.50 -24.02 4.58
C PHE A 473 -0.66 -24.81 3.98
N PHE A 474 -1.84 -24.20 3.88
CA PHE A 474 -3.05 -24.82 3.36
C PHE A 474 -3.31 -24.54 1.88
N MET A 475 -2.39 -23.87 1.17
CA MET A 475 -2.53 -23.50 -0.24
C MET A 475 -2.94 -24.65 -1.18
N PRO A 476 -2.37 -25.87 -1.07
CA PRO A 476 -2.80 -26.99 -1.90
C PRO A 476 -4.28 -27.34 -1.76
N ILE A 477 -4.81 -27.26 -0.53
CA ILE A 477 -6.22 -27.53 -0.25
C ILE A 477 -7.10 -26.37 -0.76
N ILE A 478 -6.64 -25.13 -0.57
CA ILE A 478 -7.32 -23.93 -1.09
C ILE A 478 -7.43 -24.00 -2.62
N LEU A 479 -6.34 -24.31 -3.33
CA LEU A 479 -6.35 -24.42 -4.79
C LEU A 479 -7.23 -25.57 -5.30
N LEU A 480 -7.28 -26.67 -4.55
CA LEU A 480 -8.18 -27.77 -4.85
C LEU A 480 -9.65 -27.34 -4.70
N GLY A 481 -9.98 -26.61 -3.63
CA GLY A 481 -11.32 -26.06 -3.45
C GLY A 481 -11.70 -25.07 -4.55
N VAL A 482 -10.80 -24.15 -4.93
CA VAL A 482 -11.02 -23.21 -6.06
C VAL A 482 -11.37 -23.95 -7.36
N LEU A 483 -10.76 -25.11 -7.62
CA LEU A 483 -11.03 -25.92 -8.80
C LEU A 483 -12.44 -26.54 -8.81
N PHE A 484 -12.98 -26.89 -7.63
CA PHE A 484 -14.26 -27.59 -7.49
C PHE A 484 -15.46 -26.69 -7.16
N ASP A 485 -15.23 -25.54 -6.55
CA ASP A 485 -16.26 -24.64 -6.00
C ASP A 485 -16.98 -23.78 -7.06
N GLY A 486 -16.59 -23.88 -8.34
CA GLY A 486 -17.16 -23.05 -9.41
C GLY A 486 -16.74 -21.58 -9.38
N SER A 487 -15.96 -21.15 -8.37
CA SER A 487 -15.43 -19.80 -8.21
C SER A 487 -14.64 -19.27 -9.41
N ILE A 488 -13.97 -20.16 -10.18
CA ILE A 488 -13.23 -19.77 -11.39
C ILE A 488 -14.18 -19.24 -12.48
N SER A 489 -15.35 -19.85 -12.68
CA SER A 489 -16.31 -19.35 -13.67
C SER A 489 -16.81 -17.97 -13.28
N GLU A 490 -17.18 -17.77 -12.01
CA GLU A 490 -17.64 -16.46 -11.51
C GLU A 490 -16.56 -15.39 -11.63
N LEU A 491 -15.30 -15.71 -11.30
CA LEU A 491 -14.15 -14.83 -11.49
C LEU A 491 -14.01 -14.39 -12.95
N VAL A 492 -14.04 -15.35 -13.88
CA VAL A 492 -13.87 -15.09 -15.31
C VAL A 492 -15.04 -14.26 -15.84
N ASP A 493 -16.27 -14.62 -15.49
CA ASP A 493 -17.48 -13.93 -15.92
C ASP A 493 -17.47 -12.46 -15.47
N VAL A 494 -17.06 -12.19 -14.22
CA VAL A 494 -16.97 -10.80 -13.73
C VAL A 494 -15.83 -10.03 -14.36
N VAL A 495 -14.65 -10.63 -14.57
CA VAL A 495 -13.55 -9.94 -15.27
C VAL A 495 -13.98 -9.55 -16.69
N PHE A 496 -14.70 -10.43 -17.40
CA PHE A 496 -15.25 -10.11 -18.71
C PHE A 496 -16.32 -9.03 -18.63
N ASN A 497 -17.28 -9.15 -17.71
CA ASN A 497 -18.38 -8.19 -17.59
C ASN A 497 -17.90 -6.81 -17.14
N GLU A 498 -16.78 -6.73 -16.42
CA GLU A 498 -16.14 -5.49 -15.98
C GLU A 498 -15.07 -4.98 -16.94
N SER A 499 -14.88 -5.59 -18.12
CA SER A 499 -13.84 -5.17 -19.08
C SER A 499 -14.38 -4.23 -20.17
N VAL A 500 -13.58 -3.22 -20.50
CA VAL A 500 -13.78 -2.30 -21.63
C VAL A 500 -12.48 -2.21 -22.42
N SER A 501 -12.58 -2.26 -23.75
CA SER A 501 -11.42 -2.08 -24.62
C SER A 501 -11.14 -0.59 -24.83
N VAL A 502 -9.95 -0.14 -24.44
CA VAL A 502 -9.46 1.23 -24.69
C VAL A 502 -8.36 1.19 -25.73
N ASP A 503 -8.53 2.00 -26.78
CA ASP A 503 -7.56 2.13 -27.88
C ASP A 503 -6.15 2.37 -27.35
N GLY A 504 -5.20 1.51 -27.74
CA GLY A 504 -3.78 1.63 -27.40
C GLY A 504 -3.36 1.09 -26.03
N LEU A 505 -4.29 0.75 -25.13
CA LEU A 505 -4.00 0.14 -23.81
C LEU A 505 -4.48 -1.32 -23.68
N GLY A 506 -5.44 -1.71 -24.52
CA GLY A 506 -6.10 -3.01 -24.43
C GLY A 506 -7.32 -2.95 -23.52
N SER A 507 -7.58 -4.04 -22.79
CA SER A 507 -8.73 -4.16 -21.89
C SER A 507 -8.43 -3.56 -20.52
N VAL A 508 -9.29 -2.64 -20.07
CA VAL A 508 -9.25 -2.00 -18.74
C VAL A 508 -10.59 -2.21 -18.02
N SER A 509 -10.60 -2.02 -16.69
CA SER A 509 -11.84 -2.13 -15.92
C SER A 509 -12.81 -0.96 -16.21
N LYS A 510 -14.12 -1.23 -16.32
CA LYS A 510 -15.20 -0.25 -16.52
C LYS A 510 -15.09 0.95 -15.57
N GLY A 511 -14.96 0.69 -14.27
CA GLY A 511 -14.83 1.73 -13.24
C GLY A 511 -13.59 2.61 -13.42
N SER A 512 -12.51 2.05 -13.99
CA SER A 512 -11.28 2.79 -14.27
C SER A 512 -11.27 3.55 -15.60
N ALA A 513 -12.13 3.17 -16.55
CA ALA A 513 -12.31 3.88 -17.81
C ALA A 513 -13.05 5.22 -17.64
N PHE A 514 -13.73 5.40 -16.50
CA PHE A 514 -14.65 6.50 -16.23
C PHE A 514 -15.76 6.60 -17.29
N GLU A 515 -16.22 5.46 -17.78
CA GLU A 515 -17.34 5.37 -18.70
C GLU A 515 -18.67 5.35 -17.94
N LEU A 516 -19.71 5.94 -18.54
CA LEU A 516 -21.05 6.01 -17.98
C LEU A 516 -21.69 4.61 -17.91
N LEU A 517 -22.42 4.30 -16.84
CA LEU A 517 -23.32 3.15 -16.83
C LEU A 517 -24.64 3.58 -17.49
N CYS A 518 -24.83 3.28 -18.77
CA CYS A 518 -26.18 3.36 -19.34
C CYS A 518 -27.02 2.25 -18.71
N GLY A 519 -28.03 2.63 -17.92
CA GLY A 519 -29.07 1.71 -17.48
C GLY A 519 -29.88 1.23 -18.68
N ASP A 520 -30.10 -0.07 -18.78
CA ASP A 520 -31.09 -0.64 -19.69
C ASP A 520 -32.50 -0.25 -19.19
N ASP A 521 -33.34 0.23 -20.11
CA ASP A 521 -34.79 0.50 -20.03
C ASP A 521 -35.33 1.64 -19.14
N GLY A 522 -35.83 2.71 -19.81
CA GLY A 522 -37.28 2.90 -19.92
C GLY A 522 -38.06 3.67 -18.85
N ASP A 523 -37.46 4.48 -17.98
CA ASP A 523 -38.24 5.32 -17.06
C ASP A 523 -37.70 6.77 -16.97
N ASP A 524 -38.44 7.70 -17.58
CA ASP A 524 -38.07 9.12 -17.84
C ASP A 524 -38.10 10.02 -16.57
N ASN A 525 -38.08 9.46 -15.36
CA ASN A 525 -38.27 10.26 -14.13
C ASN A 525 -37.44 9.82 -12.92
N VAL A 526 -36.17 9.49 -13.16
CA VAL A 526 -35.18 9.47 -12.08
C VAL A 526 -34.03 10.38 -12.49
N THR A 527 -33.76 11.42 -11.70
CA THR A 527 -32.46 12.10 -11.64
C THR A 527 -31.42 11.04 -11.24
N ALA A 528 -31.05 10.19 -12.18
CA ALA A 528 -30.29 8.98 -11.96
C ALA A 528 -28.81 9.31 -11.96
N SER A 529 -28.13 8.96 -10.87
CA SER A 529 -26.68 9.09 -10.71
C SER A 529 -25.94 8.49 -11.91
N TYR A 530 -25.43 9.36 -12.78
CA TYR A 530 -24.74 9.03 -14.02
C TYR A 530 -23.49 8.13 -13.82
N PHE A 531 -22.93 8.13 -12.62
CA PHE A 531 -21.74 7.35 -12.26
C PHE A 531 -21.99 6.60 -10.96
N ASN A 532 -21.49 5.36 -10.86
CA ASN A 532 -21.41 4.66 -9.58
C ASN A 532 -20.70 5.53 -8.53
N GLU A 533 -21.16 5.51 -7.29
CA GLU A 533 -20.63 6.31 -6.17
C GLU A 533 -19.10 6.18 -6.06
N LYS A 534 -18.58 4.95 -6.18
CA LYS A 534 -17.13 4.68 -6.14
C LYS A 534 -16.41 5.31 -7.34
N SER A 535 -17.02 5.30 -8.52
CA SER A 535 -16.47 5.94 -9.73
C SER A 535 -16.48 7.47 -9.60
N ALA A 536 -17.56 8.07 -9.09
CA ALA A 536 -17.65 9.50 -8.85
C ALA A 536 -16.58 9.99 -7.85
N LYS A 537 -16.41 9.28 -6.73
CA LYS A 537 -15.32 9.52 -5.77
C LYS A 537 -13.93 9.37 -6.41
N SER A 538 -13.76 8.36 -7.27
CA SER A 538 -12.50 8.13 -8.00
C SER A 538 -12.19 9.27 -8.97
N ILE A 539 -13.19 9.79 -9.68
CA ILE A 539 -13.04 10.95 -10.59
C ILE A 539 -12.66 12.20 -9.79
N ALA A 540 -13.31 12.46 -8.66
CA ALA A 540 -13.03 13.60 -7.80
C ALA A 540 -11.60 13.53 -7.20
N SER A 541 -11.19 12.35 -6.73
CA SER A 541 -9.82 12.12 -6.26
C SER A 541 -8.82 12.34 -7.40
N PHE A 542 -9.05 11.76 -8.58
CA PHE A 542 -8.19 11.89 -9.74
C PHE A 542 -8.05 13.36 -10.21
N SER A 543 -9.15 14.12 -10.26
CA SER A 543 -9.13 15.54 -10.66
C SER A 543 -8.34 16.43 -9.69
N SER A 544 -8.29 16.08 -8.41
CA SER A 544 -7.55 16.83 -7.40
C SER A 544 -6.03 16.62 -7.46
N ILE A 545 -5.59 15.48 -7.97
CA ILE A 545 -4.19 15.06 -8.01
C ILE A 545 -3.54 15.41 -9.35
N TYR A 546 -4.24 15.16 -10.45
CA TYR A 546 -3.73 15.35 -11.81
C TYR A 546 -4.27 16.63 -12.44
N ALA A 547 -3.61 17.75 -12.10
CA ALA A 547 -4.04 19.08 -12.48
C ALA A 547 -3.95 19.35 -13.99
N GLY A 548 -2.97 18.76 -14.70
CA GLY A 548 -2.88 18.85 -16.17
C GLY A 548 -4.06 18.15 -16.86
N TRP A 549 -4.48 17.00 -16.34
CA TRP A 549 -5.65 16.29 -16.87
C TRP A 549 -6.96 17.04 -16.61
N SER A 550 -7.16 17.58 -15.40
CA SER A 550 -8.38 18.34 -15.08
C SER A 550 -8.50 19.63 -15.89
N ALA A 551 -7.39 20.34 -16.12
CA ALA A 551 -7.37 21.55 -16.94
C ALA A 551 -7.79 21.27 -18.41
N LYS A 552 -7.26 20.21 -19.03
CA LYS A 552 -7.69 19.80 -20.38
C LYS A 552 -9.19 19.50 -20.45
N ARG A 553 -9.75 18.89 -19.41
CA ARG A 553 -11.18 18.52 -19.33
C ARG A 553 -12.08 19.74 -19.16
N LEU A 554 -11.66 20.72 -18.38
CA LEU A 554 -12.36 22.00 -18.26
C LEU A 554 -12.38 22.77 -19.58
N GLN A 555 -11.28 22.75 -20.34
CA GLN A 555 -11.21 23.35 -21.68
C GLN A 555 -12.17 22.64 -22.66
N ALA A 556 -12.16 21.31 -22.68
CA ALA A 556 -13.07 20.51 -23.51
C ALA A 556 -14.55 20.72 -23.16
N ALA A 557 -14.88 20.89 -21.87
CA ALA A 557 -16.24 21.22 -21.42
C ALA A 557 -16.71 22.56 -22.00
N ALA A 558 -15.86 23.59 -21.97
CA ALA A 558 -16.16 24.90 -22.53
C ALA A 558 -16.33 24.89 -24.06
N GLU A 559 -15.56 24.06 -24.76
CA GLU A 559 -15.67 23.90 -26.22
C GLU A 559 -16.95 23.14 -26.64
N THR A 560 -17.37 22.15 -25.84
CA THR A 560 -18.55 21.31 -26.13
C THR A 560 -19.88 22.07 -25.99
N GLU A 561 -19.93 23.15 -25.21
CA GLU A 561 -21.12 24.03 -25.15
C GLU A 561 -21.40 24.77 -26.46
N MET A 562 -20.42 24.87 -27.37
CA MET A 562 -20.57 25.54 -28.67
C MET A 562 -20.96 24.60 -29.83
N THR A 563 -20.94 23.27 -29.63
CA THR A 563 -21.19 22.28 -30.70
C THR A 563 -22.21 21.22 -30.27
N GLU A 564 -23.49 21.45 -30.60
CA GLU A 564 -24.57 20.48 -30.42
C GLU A 564 -24.59 19.47 -31.58
N THR A 565 -23.88 18.35 -31.47
CA THR A 565 -24.16 17.16 -32.30
C THR A 565 -24.12 15.88 -31.46
N ALA A 566 -25.23 15.14 -31.50
CA ALA A 566 -25.48 13.95 -30.70
C ALA A 566 -24.90 12.68 -31.36
N GLU A 567 -23.79 12.18 -30.82
CA GLU A 567 -23.33 10.79 -31.03
C GLU A 567 -23.15 10.12 -29.65
N SER A 568 -23.47 8.83 -29.54
CA SER A 568 -23.51 8.10 -28.26
C SER A 568 -22.19 8.08 -27.47
N GLY A 569 -21.03 8.11 -28.16
CA GLY A 569 -19.71 8.23 -27.53
C GLY A 569 -19.36 9.65 -27.05
N VAL A 570 -20.06 10.67 -27.54
CA VAL A 570 -19.92 12.08 -27.11
C VAL A 570 -20.64 12.29 -25.77
N PHE A 571 -21.72 11.54 -25.51
CA PHE A 571 -22.51 11.66 -24.29
C PHE A 571 -21.72 11.33 -23.02
N SER A 572 -20.98 10.20 -22.99
CA SER A 572 -20.18 9.83 -21.83
C SER A 572 -19.06 10.83 -21.53
N LYS A 573 -18.41 11.38 -22.57
CA LYS A 573 -17.40 12.43 -22.40
C LYS A 573 -18.01 13.71 -21.86
N LYS A 574 -19.14 14.15 -22.41
CA LYS A 574 -19.87 15.34 -21.96
C LYS A 574 -20.30 15.24 -20.50
N ALA A 575 -20.78 14.08 -20.06
CA ALA A 575 -21.14 13.84 -18.66
C ALA A 575 -19.93 13.92 -17.72
N LEU A 576 -18.81 13.30 -18.08
CA LEU A 576 -17.55 13.37 -17.32
C LEU A 576 -17.03 14.80 -17.23
N ASP A 577 -17.00 15.52 -18.35
CA ASP A 577 -16.49 16.89 -18.45
C ASP A 577 -17.38 17.86 -17.64
N THR A 578 -18.70 17.64 -17.66
CA THR A 578 -19.69 18.40 -16.84
C THR A 578 -19.49 18.14 -15.35
N LEU A 579 -19.29 16.89 -14.93
CA LEU A 579 -19.03 16.52 -13.53
C LEU A 579 -17.76 17.21 -13.02
N VAL A 580 -16.67 17.15 -13.79
CA VAL A 580 -15.40 17.80 -13.43
C VAL A 580 -15.58 19.31 -13.32
N ARG A 581 -16.32 19.94 -14.23
CA ARG A 581 -16.63 21.38 -14.17
C ARG A 581 -17.39 21.75 -12.90
N ASN A 582 -18.51 21.07 -12.62
CA ASN A 582 -19.34 21.32 -11.44
C ASN A 582 -18.53 21.20 -10.13
N LEU A 583 -17.68 20.17 -10.01
CA LEU A 583 -16.81 19.99 -8.85
C LEU A 583 -15.84 21.18 -8.64
N HIS A 584 -15.23 21.68 -9.72
CA HIS A 584 -14.33 22.83 -9.61
C HIS A 584 -15.07 24.12 -9.27
N GLU A 585 -16.27 24.32 -9.82
CA GLU A 585 -17.13 25.46 -9.50
C GLU A 585 -17.57 25.46 -8.03
N GLU A 586 -18.03 24.33 -7.50
CA GLU A 586 -18.44 24.19 -6.09
C GLU A 586 -17.29 24.52 -5.12
N ILE A 587 -16.10 24.01 -5.42
CA ILE A 587 -14.91 24.23 -4.58
C ILE A 587 -14.45 25.69 -4.65
N ASN A 588 -14.51 26.31 -5.84
CA ASN A 588 -14.19 27.72 -6.00
C ASN A 588 -15.22 28.60 -5.25
N ALA A 589 -16.51 28.25 -5.30
CA ALA A 589 -17.57 28.96 -4.58
C ALA A 589 -17.38 28.89 -3.05
N GLN A 590 -16.98 27.74 -2.52
CA GLN A 590 -16.66 27.58 -1.09
C GLN A 590 -15.48 28.45 -0.68
N LYS A 591 -14.41 28.52 -1.48
CA LYS A 591 -13.22 29.35 -1.19
C LYS A 591 -13.53 30.86 -1.20
N HIS A 592 -14.40 31.33 -2.10
CA HIS A 592 -14.83 32.73 -2.11
C HIS A 592 -15.65 33.14 -0.87
N THR A 593 -16.26 32.17 -0.18
CA THR A 593 -17.00 32.41 1.06
C THR A 593 -16.07 32.52 2.28
N GLU A 594 -14.83 32.01 2.19
CA GLU A 594 -13.87 31.97 3.31
C GLU A 594 -12.89 33.15 3.38
N GLN A 595 -12.75 33.96 2.31
CA GLN A 595 -11.95 35.19 2.35
C GLN A 595 -12.71 36.31 3.12
N PRO A 596 -12.18 36.83 4.24
CA PRO A 596 -12.74 38.01 4.88
C PRO A 596 -12.63 39.21 3.93
N ARG A 597 -13.70 40.01 3.84
CA ARG A 597 -13.65 41.38 3.33
C ARG A 597 -12.77 42.21 4.26
N ASP A 598 -11.46 42.22 4.05
CA ASP A 598 -10.55 43.19 4.64
C ASP A 598 -9.50 43.58 3.60
N THR A 599 -9.69 44.74 2.96
CA THR A 599 -8.85 45.94 3.13
C THR A 599 -9.12 46.87 1.94
N THR A 600 -9.86 47.95 2.17
CA THR A 600 -9.77 49.18 1.39
C THR A 600 -8.36 49.75 1.55
N GLN A 601 -7.50 49.57 0.55
CA GLN A 601 -6.33 50.42 0.37
C GLN A 601 -6.11 50.75 -1.11
N ASN A 602 -6.21 52.04 -1.40
CA ASN A 602 -5.89 52.69 -2.66
C ASN A 602 -4.44 52.38 -3.08
N PHE A 603 -4.23 51.97 -4.33
CA PHE A 603 -3.03 52.34 -5.06
C PHE A 603 -3.35 52.57 -6.54
N VAL A 604 -2.91 53.73 -7.02
CA VAL A 604 -3.08 54.28 -8.36
C VAL A 604 -1.90 53.84 -9.24
N GLY A 605 -2.17 53.46 -10.50
CA GLY A 605 -1.23 53.67 -11.63
C GLY A 605 -0.74 52.46 -12.44
N ALA A 606 -1.50 52.09 -13.49
CA ALA A 606 -1.13 51.65 -14.87
C ALA A 606 -0.09 50.52 -15.15
N PRO A 607 -0.01 49.91 -16.38
CA PRO A 607 -0.85 50.07 -17.57
C PRO A 607 -1.51 48.76 -18.08
N THR A 608 -2.41 48.94 -19.03
CA THR A 608 -3.05 47.95 -19.90
C THR A 608 -2.04 47.12 -20.70
N ASP A 609 -2.11 45.79 -20.62
CA ASP A 609 -1.88 44.87 -21.76
C ASP A 609 -2.22 43.39 -21.43
N SER A 610 -2.82 42.73 -22.42
CA SER A 610 -3.08 41.29 -22.59
C SER A 610 -4.22 40.60 -21.80
N VAL A 611 -5.28 40.27 -22.55
CA VAL A 611 -6.55 39.65 -22.13
C VAL A 611 -6.48 38.10 -22.20
N HIS A 612 -5.35 37.45 -21.89
CA HIS A 612 -5.25 35.98 -22.09
C HIS A 612 -4.62 35.12 -20.97
N GLU A 613 -4.37 35.63 -19.78
CA GLU A 613 -3.77 34.82 -18.68
C GLU A 613 -4.65 34.65 -17.43
N GLY A 614 -5.98 34.68 -17.58
CA GLY A 614 -6.92 34.74 -16.46
C GLY A 614 -7.55 33.44 -15.95
N PHE A 615 -7.14 32.25 -16.43
CA PHE A 615 -7.78 30.97 -16.05
C PHE A 615 -6.81 29.87 -15.60
N PHE A 616 -5.55 30.21 -15.29
CA PHE A 616 -4.59 29.24 -14.77
C PHE A 616 -4.58 29.23 -13.25
N GLN A 617 -4.96 28.06 -12.70
CA GLN A 617 -4.55 27.51 -11.40
C GLN A 617 -3.93 28.52 -10.44
N SER A 618 -4.71 28.95 -9.45
CA SER A 618 -4.25 29.84 -8.38
C SER A 618 -2.86 29.40 -7.86
N LYS A 619 -1.97 30.36 -7.58
CA LYS A 619 -0.71 30.18 -6.82
C LYS A 619 -0.88 29.38 -5.50
N LEU A 620 -2.11 29.18 -5.02
CA LEU A 620 -2.45 28.36 -3.85
C LEU A 620 -2.64 26.86 -4.16
N TRP A 621 -2.90 26.48 -5.41
CA TRP A 621 -3.08 25.08 -5.82
C TRP A 621 -1.78 24.29 -5.62
N GLU A 622 -0.64 24.95 -5.77
CA GLU A 622 0.71 24.39 -5.51
C GLU A 622 1.09 24.37 -4.02
N GLN A 623 0.39 25.12 -3.16
CA GLN A 623 0.73 25.27 -1.74
C GLN A 623 0.01 24.26 -0.82
N SER A 624 -1.03 23.58 -1.31
CA SER A 624 -1.80 22.60 -0.53
C SER A 624 -1.32 21.18 -0.78
N ASN A 625 -1.30 20.38 0.28
CA ASN A 625 -0.86 18.99 0.20
C ASN A 625 -1.85 18.21 -0.68
N ALA A 626 -1.36 17.30 -1.54
CA ALA A 626 -2.24 16.57 -2.48
C ALA A 626 -3.41 15.85 -1.77
N HIS A 627 -3.15 15.33 -0.57
CA HIS A 627 -4.13 14.69 0.31
C HIS A 627 -5.24 15.64 0.78
N GLU A 628 -4.91 16.91 1.09
CA GLU A 628 -5.91 17.89 1.52
C GLU A 628 -6.82 18.29 0.36
N ARG A 629 -6.25 18.43 -0.84
CA ARG A 629 -7.04 18.68 -2.06
C ARG A 629 -7.98 17.53 -2.34
N GLU A 630 -7.49 16.30 -2.25
CA GLU A 630 -8.31 15.10 -2.44
C GLU A 630 -9.52 15.09 -1.49
N GLN A 631 -9.30 15.34 -0.20
CA GLN A 631 -10.38 15.38 0.79
C GLN A 631 -11.44 16.44 0.45
N LEU A 632 -11.04 17.62 -0.02
CA LEU A 632 -11.97 18.69 -0.39
C LEU A 632 -12.84 18.32 -1.60
N PHE A 633 -12.27 17.62 -2.57
CA PHE A 633 -12.99 17.19 -3.77
C PHE A 633 -13.95 16.03 -3.47
N VAL A 634 -13.48 15.01 -2.75
CA VAL A 634 -14.28 13.82 -2.48
C VAL A 634 -15.37 14.11 -1.45
N SER A 635 -15.18 15.06 -0.53
CA SER A 635 -16.21 15.45 0.44
C SER A 635 -17.45 16.06 -0.23
N GLN A 636 -17.32 16.79 -1.35
CA GLN A 636 -18.48 17.29 -2.10
C GLN A 636 -19.33 16.14 -2.63
N VAL A 637 -18.69 15.17 -3.28
CA VAL A 637 -19.36 13.96 -3.81
C VAL A 637 -20.00 13.15 -2.68
N MET A 638 -19.37 13.05 -1.51
CA MET A 638 -19.97 12.35 -0.38
C MET A 638 -21.17 13.12 0.19
N SER A 639 -21.12 14.45 0.22
CA SER A 639 -22.20 15.27 0.78
C SER A 639 -23.48 15.20 -0.05
N SER A 640 -23.38 15.16 -1.38
CA SER A 640 -24.54 15.00 -2.26
C SER A 640 -25.22 13.64 -2.08
N HIS A 641 -24.44 12.56 -2.05
CA HIS A 641 -24.97 11.20 -1.85
C HIS A 641 -25.52 10.96 -0.44
N LEU A 642 -24.86 11.49 0.60
CA LEU A 642 -25.37 11.39 1.97
C LEU A 642 -26.69 12.14 2.16
N ALA A 643 -26.87 13.28 1.47
CA ALA A 643 -28.13 14.03 1.47
C ALA A 643 -29.27 13.28 0.75
N GLU A 644 -28.98 12.49 -0.28
CA GLU A 644 -29.95 11.61 -0.94
C GLU A 644 -30.35 10.39 -0.08
N SER A 645 -29.42 9.86 0.74
CA SER A 645 -29.62 8.65 1.55
C SER A 645 -30.37 8.86 2.88
N SER A 646 -30.63 10.11 3.29
CA SER A 646 -31.33 10.37 4.55
C SER A 646 -32.80 9.96 4.48
N PHE A 647 -33.12 8.83 5.12
CA PHE A 647 -34.50 8.35 5.34
C PHE A 647 -35.37 9.37 6.08
N PRO A 648 -36.70 9.43 5.82
CA PRO A 648 -37.60 10.37 6.47
C PRO A 648 -37.80 9.97 7.94
N GLY A 649 -37.21 10.71 8.87
CA GLY A 649 -37.50 10.55 10.30
C GLY A 649 -36.38 10.87 11.29
N GLN A 650 -35.14 11.14 10.85
CA GLN A 650 -34.11 11.69 11.72
C GLN A 650 -33.98 13.20 11.51
N PRO A 651 -33.89 14.01 12.58
CA PRO A 651 -33.63 15.43 12.43
C PRO A 651 -32.27 15.60 11.75
N SER A 652 -32.27 16.35 10.65
CA SER A 652 -31.09 16.77 9.91
C SER A 652 -30.05 17.35 10.89
N SER A 653 -28.96 16.62 11.12
CA SER A 653 -27.79 17.23 11.73
C SER A 653 -27.24 18.26 10.75
N PRO A 654 -26.94 19.50 11.15
CA PRO A 654 -26.41 20.48 10.23
C PRO A 654 -24.98 20.07 9.88
N PHE A 655 -24.79 19.51 8.67
CA PHE A 655 -23.57 19.68 7.90
C PHE A 655 -23.46 21.17 7.55
N SER A 656 -23.18 21.99 8.56
CA SER A 656 -22.70 23.35 8.39
C SER A 656 -21.19 23.25 8.54
N SER A 657 -20.48 23.62 7.48
CA SER A 657 -19.04 23.85 7.47
C SER A 657 -18.65 24.83 8.58
N ARG A 658 -18.44 24.31 9.79
CA ARG A 658 -17.81 25.03 10.90
C ARG A 658 -16.39 24.51 11.06
N ARG A 659 -15.50 25.16 10.32
CA ARG A 659 -14.12 25.54 10.71
C ARG A 659 -13.43 24.56 11.67
N MET A 660 -12.56 23.69 11.14
CA MET A 660 -11.46 23.15 11.93
C MET A 660 -10.53 24.31 12.30
N ILE A 661 -10.55 24.71 13.56
CA ILE A 661 -9.54 25.60 14.14
C ILE A 661 -8.22 24.81 14.18
N ARG A 662 -7.19 25.39 13.57
CA ARG A 662 -5.80 24.95 13.61
C ARG A 662 -5.29 25.06 15.05
N GLU A 663 -5.34 23.99 15.82
CA GLU A 663 -4.56 23.89 17.06
C GLU A 663 -3.15 23.40 16.71
N GLY A 664 -2.18 24.27 17.03
CA GLY A 664 -0.77 24.02 16.81
C GLY A 664 -0.26 22.85 17.65
N VAL A 665 0.59 22.05 17.02
CA VAL A 665 1.49 21.11 17.69
C VAL A 665 2.38 21.87 18.68
N PRO A 666 2.39 21.55 19.99
CA PRO A 666 3.49 21.96 20.84
C PRO A 666 4.62 20.94 20.68
N GLN A 667 5.77 21.40 20.20
CA GLN A 667 7.04 20.69 20.35
C GLN A 667 7.40 20.65 21.84
N ASP A 668 7.59 19.45 22.38
CA ASP A 668 8.21 19.26 23.69
C ASP A 668 9.67 19.73 23.66
N SER A 669 10.03 20.58 24.61
CA SER A 669 11.42 20.82 25.05
C SER A 669 11.42 21.32 26.50
N ALA A 670 11.67 20.37 27.41
CA ALA A 670 12.32 20.48 28.72
C ALA A 670 12.09 21.73 29.61
N LEU A 671 11.58 21.51 30.84
CA LEU A 671 12.38 21.65 32.06
C LEU A 671 11.58 21.27 33.31
N PHE A 672 12.17 20.36 34.09
CA PHE A 672 11.80 20.04 35.46
C PHE A 672 11.88 21.30 36.34
N HIS A 673 10.84 21.56 37.13
CA HIS A 673 11.01 22.18 38.45
C HIS A 673 9.97 21.65 39.45
N THR A 674 10.52 20.94 40.44
CA THR A 674 9.95 20.64 41.75
C THR A 674 9.37 21.87 42.43
N VAL A 675 8.13 21.79 42.95
CA VAL A 675 7.72 22.45 44.19
C VAL A 675 6.77 21.53 44.99
N THR A 676 7.13 21.43 46.25
CA THR A 676 6.57 20.77 47.43
C THR A 676 5.18 21.25 47.87
N SER A 677 4.45 20.32 48.51
CA SER A 677 3.52 20.48 49.65
C SER A 677 2.41 21.53 49.58
N LEU A 678 1.14 21.10 49.74
CA LEU A 678 0.33 21.49 50.92
C LEU A 678 -0.97 20.66 51.03
N GLU A 679 -1.15 20.07 52.21
CA GLU A 679 -2.36 19.92 53.03
C GLU A 679 -3.70 19.39 52.46
N ARG A 680 -4.09 18.27 53.09
CA ARG A 680 -5.47 17.82 53.37
C ARG A 680 -6.33 18.94 53.98
N PRO A 681 -7.68 18.84 53.85
CA PRO A 681 -8.42 18.33 55.00
C PRO A 681 -9.51 17.30 54.66
N ASP A 682 -9.81 16.51 55.69
CA ASP A 682 -10.88 15.51 55.80
C ASP A 682 -12.28 16.09 55.52
N TYR A 683 -13.22 15.26 55.07
CA TYR A 683 -14.42 14.92 55.87
C TYR A 683 -15.31 13.81 55.26
N ARG A 684 -15.56 12.81 56.11
CA ARG A 684 -16.79 12.01 56.34
C ARG A 684 -17.45 11.13 55.26
N SER A 685 -17.22 9.84 55.48
CA SER A 685 -18.20 8.74 55.64
C SER A 685 -19.66 9.11 55.98
N SER A 686 -20.57 8.59 55.16
CA SER A 686 -21.87 7.96 55.49
C SER A 686 -22.32 7.25 54.20
N GLY A 687 -22.61 5.95 54.11
CA GLY A 687 -23.32 5.09 55.05
C GLY A 687 -24.62 4.63 54.38
N ILE A 688 -24.53 3.56 53.58
CA ILE A 688 -25.45 2.42 53.33
C ILE A 688 -24.94 1.70 52.07
#